data_AF-A0A671W840-F1
#
_entry.id   AF-A0A671W840-F1
#
_cell.length_a   1.000
_cell.length_b   1.000
_cell.length_c   1.000
_cell.angle_alpha   90.00
_cell.angle_beta   90.00
_cell.angle_gamma   90.00
#
_symmetry.space_group_name_H-M   'P 1'
#
loop_
_entity.id
_entity.type
_entity.pdbx_description
1 polymer ?
#
loop_
_entity_poly.entity_id
_entity_poly.type
_entity_poly.pdbx_seq_one_letter_code
_entity_poly.pdbx_strand_id
1 'polypeptide(L)'
;MPAAVQSTVQLSSAPVPPTQPIKSIWSNSRPPSRNTGRAVDHSVLASLPRSASSTANCESTTVNFGLLNIRSLTSKGHLIQDLITDHKFDFFCLTETWQQSNDFSQLNEPTPPAFTYTCQPRGTGRGGGLAIIQHEKWKVSPVPTPAFISFESTVCQLSGPTPTIIATVYRPPKPNIDFLHDFAALLTHLSTLSPNNIVLGDFNIHMDNTNNPLTKDFTSCLDSFGFQQHTDTPTHSKGHILDLICCSGVSPSDLTAVELPITDHFLLSFNVKLSLSTTKLPHLISFRNIKDINLDSLSSSIDSLMATQNSLTLEQLVSHYNTGLQQILNSLAPLKTRSVSFSLSAPWFTPELRLMKAKGRQLERLYRKTGLHIHKDIYKNHMLHYKNCITQTKSNYYTAIICSNKGNTKSLFSLYKNITQAPESLPSHLCSTAFCNSIMSFLSQKIQMIHQHLSSQTTLNVISKLPPPTHFFSCFQLPTSAEISDLIRKSKPSTCQLDPLPTVLVKACLPSLVPLISAIIHSSLSTGTVPTPFKTAAITPILKKPGADPTNFNNLCPISNLPFISKILEKTVATQLHSHLFNNNLYEQFQSGFRPLHSTETALLKITNDLLMAADTGLLSILILLDLSAAFDTICHTTLLKRLSSLGITHTPLNWFKSYLSCRTQFIQLKTFTSQPSPVTSGVPQGSVLGPLLFIIYLLPLAISSPNITSLFTVTQMTPSSTSPANPLPTSLPPPLPTA
;
A
#
# COMPACT_ATOMS: atom_id res chain seq x y z
N MET A 1 -12.74 -33.13 59.87
CA MET A 1 -13.81 -34.13 59.92
C MET A 1 -14.78 -33.84 58.79
N PRO A 2 -15.36 -34.85 58.11
CA PRO A 2 -14.95 -36.27 57.99
C PRO A 2 -13.71 -36.43 57.06
N ALA A 3 -12.91 -37.51 57.11
CA ALA A 3 -13.07 -38.84 56.46
C ALA A 3 -13.14 -38.74 54.91
N ALA A 4 -12.21 -39.24 54.08
CA ALA A 4 -11.05 -40.15 54.21
C ALA A 4 -11.34 -41.67 54.41
N VAL A 5 -10.93 -42.46 53.40
CA VAL A 5 -10.56 -43.90 53.33
C VAL A 5 -9.79 -44.02 51.98
N GLN A 6 -8.48 -44.32 51.88
CA GLN A 6 -7.76 -45.60 52.11
C GLN A 6 -8.08 -46.67 51.04
N SER A 7 -7.16 -47.50 50.52
CA SER A 7 -5.68 -47.66 50.60
C SER A 7 -5.21 -48.47 49.34
N THR A 8 -4.03 -49.08 49.12
CA THR A 8 -2.81 -49.52 49.87
C THR A 8 -1.62 -49.56 48.84
N VAL A 9 -0.31 -49.42 49.16
CA VAL A 9 0.71 -50.39 49.68
C VAL A 9 0.88 -51.63 48.75
N GLN A 10 2.09 -52.05 48.32
CA GLN A 10 3.38 -52.13 49.04
C GLN A 10 4.66 -51.92 48.20
N LEU A 11 5.79 -51.64 48.87
CA LEU A 11 7.16 -51.58 48.34
C LEU A 11 7.98 -52.81 48.77
N SER A 12 8.98 -53.21 47.96
CA SER A 12 10.11 -54.08 48.34
C SER A 12 11.41 -53.56 47.71
N SER A 13 12.58 -54.06 48.14
CA SER A 13 13.79 -53.21 48.25
C SER A 13 15.12 -53.78 47.73
N ALA A 14 15.94 -52.90 47.13
CA ALA A 14 17.41 -52.95 47.01
C ALA A 14 18.01 -54.07 46.10
N PRO A 15 19.33 -54.06 45.77
CA PRO A 15 20.40 -53.09 46.08
C PRO A 15 21.14 -52.51 44.85
N VAL A 16 22.23 -51.75 45.09
CA VAL A 16 23.07 -51.08 44.05
C VAL A 16 24.51 -51.64 44.02
N PRO A 17 25.07 -51.96 42.84
CA PRO A 17 26.51 -52.08 42.59
C PRO A 17 27.08 -50.89 41.76
N PRO A 18 28.41 -50.69 41.69
CA PRO A 18 29.00 -49.36 41.50
C PRO A 18 29.34 -48.92 40.06
N THR A 19 29.57 -47.61 39.91
CA THR A 19 30.00 -46.90 38.69
C THR A 19 31.44 -47.18 38.26
N GLN A 20 31.70 -47.18 36.95
CA GLN A 20 33.04 -46.96 36.37
C GLN A 20 33.03 -45.77 35.37
N PRO A 21 34.16 -45.05 35.20
CA PRO A 21 34.15 -43.73 34.54
C PRO A 21 34.39 -43.78 33.01
N ILE A 22 33.70 -42.88 32.30
CA ILE A 22 34.03 -42.53 30.91
C ILE A 22 35.29 -41.64 30.90
N LYS A 23 36.29 -41.99 30.09
CA LYS A 23 37.58 -41.29 30.06
C LYS A 23 37.55 -40.03 29.17
N SER A 24 38.26 -38.99 29.60
CA SER A 24 38.44 -37.74 28.86
C SER A 24 39.45 -37.87 27.73
N ILE A 25 39.24 -37.13 26.62
CA ILE A 25 40.15 -37.06 25.46
C ILE A 25 41.07 -35.82 25.54
N TRP A 26 41.08 -35.10 26.68
CA TRP A 26 42.03 -34.03 26.95
C TRP A 26 43.39 -34.60 27.35
N SER A 27 44.31 -34.70 26.38
CA SER A 27 45.67 -35.19 26.59
C SER A 27 46.56 -34.14 27.27
N ASN A 28 46.95 -34.40 28.52
CA ASN A 28 47.96 -33.60 29.22
C ASN A 28 49.37 -33.93 28.73
N SER A 29 49.89 -33.17 27.77
CA SER A 29 51.30 -33.13 27.40
C SER A 29 51.77 -31.68 27.20
N ARG A 30 52.95 -31.33 27.74
CA ARG A 30 53.53 -29.99 27.56
C ARG A 30 54.04 -29.84 26.11
N PRO A 31 53.85 -28.67 25.47
CA PRO A 31 54.31 -28.47 24.10
C PRO A 31 55.84 -28.27 24.04
N PRO A 32 56.52 -28.71 22.95
CA PRO A 32 57.84 -28.22 22.59
C PRO A 32 57.77 -26.76 22.10
N SER A 33 58.94 -26.14 21.89
CA SER A 33 59.06 -24.73 21.53
C SER A 33 58.45 -24.36 20.17
N ARG A 34 58.11 -23.07 20.02
CA ARG A 34 57.55 -22.48 18.78
C ARG A 34 58.45 -22.74 17.56
N ASN A 35 57.81 -22.98 16.42
CA ASN A 35 58.39 -22.67 15.11
C ASN A 35 57.41 -21.77 14.34
N THR A 36 57.91 -20.71 13.72
CA THR A 36 57.09 -19.61 13.17
C THR A 36 57.05 -19.65 11.65
N GLY A 37 55.86 -19.93 11.09
CA GLY A 37 55.60 -19.82 9.66
C GLY A 37 54.74 -20.94 9.10
N ARG A 38 53.43 -20.70 8.96
CA ARG A 38 52.53 -21.43 8.06
C ARG A 38 51.56 -20.44 7.43
N ALA A 39 51.71 -20.18 6.14
CA ALA A 39 50.67 -19.58 5.33
C ALA A 39 49.57 -20.62 5.05
N VAL A 40 48.37 -20.16 4.70
CA VAL A 40 47.27 -21.06 4.28
C VAL A 40 47.46 -21.41 2.80
N ASP A 41 47.46 -22.70 2.49
CA ASP A 41 47.45 -23.18 1.11
C ASP A 41 46.03 -23.09 0.54
N HIS A 42 45.82 -22.14 -0.36
CA HIS A 42 44.52 -21.91 -1.00
C HIS A 42 44.15 -22.97 -2.06
N SER A 43 45.07 -23.86 -2.46
CA SER A 43 44.80 -24.91 -3.47
C SER A 43 43.88 -26.03 -2.97
N VAL A 44 43.72 -26.16 -1.65
CA VAL A 44 42.96 -27.26 -1.00
C VAL A 44 41.48 -26.90 -0.76
N LEU A 45 41.04 -25.67 -1.09
CA LEU A 45 39.66 -25.24 -0.93
C LEU A 45 38.79 -25.67 -2.13
N ALA A 46 37.83 -26.57 -1.89
CA ALA A 46 36.94 -27.08 -2.93
C ALA A 46 36.04 -25.97 -3.53
N SER A 47 36.14 -25.76 -4.84
CA SER A 47 35.32 -24.78 -5.56
C SER A 47 33.96 -25.37 -5.96
N LEU A 48 32.88 -24.72 -5.53
CA LEU A 48 31.52 -25.08 -5.97
C LEU A 48 31.29 -24.65 -7.42
N PRO A 49 30.77 -25.52 -8.30
CA PRO A 49 30.54 -25.18 -9.70
C PRO A 49 29.40 -24.17 -9.84
N ARG A 50 29.72 -22.95 -10.28
CA ARG A 50 28.70 -21.96 -10.66
C ARG A 50 28.01 -22.41 -11.95
N SER A 51 26.73 -22.75 -11.86
CA SER A 51 25.88 -22.91 -13.04
C SER A 51 25.84 -21.61 -13.84
N ALA A 52 25.92 -21.72 -15.17
CA ALA A 52 26.05 -20.57 -16.05
C ALA A 52 24.78 -19.71 -16.02
N SER A 53 24.92 -18.46 -15.57
CA SER A 53 23.91 -17.42 -15.74
C SER A 53 24.32 -16.47 -16.88
N SER A 54 23.33 -16.00 -17.64
CA SER A 54 23.53 -15.17 -18.83
C SER A 54 24.33 -13.91 -18.54
N THR A 55 25.27 -13.57 -19.44
CA THR A 55 26.09 -12.35 -19.38
C THR A 55 25.28 -11.06 -19.56
N ALA A 56 24.61 -10.63 -18.50
CA ALA A 56 24.22 -9.23 -18.34
C ALA A 56 25.49 -8.44 -17.96
N ASN A 57 25.84 -7.41 -18.72
CA ASN A 57 26.99 -6.56 -18.42
C ASN A 57 26.80 -5.90 -17.05
N CYS A 58 27.59 -6.34 -16.06
CA CYS A 58 27.49 -5.88 -14.69
C CYS A 58 28.47 -4.72 -14.46
N GLU A 59 28.03 -3.49 -14.80
CA GLU A 59 28.80 -2.28 -14.55
C GLU A 59 28.95 -2.04 -13.03
N SER A 60 30.19 -1.99 -12.55
CA SER A 60 30.47 -1.54 -11.18
C SER A 60 30.04 -0.08 -11.05
N THR A 61 29.00 0.16 -10.25
CA THR A 61 28.35 1.46 -10.14
C THR A 61 28.59 2.02 -8.74
N THR A 62 29.04 3.28 -8.67
CA THR A 62 29.13 4.01 -7.40
C THR A 62 27.73 4.39 -6.93
N VAL A 63 27.44 4.12 -5.66
CA VAL A 63 26.20 4.47 -4.96
C VAL A 63 26.54 5.46 -3.85
N ASN A 64 25.85 6.59 -3.82
CA ASN A 64 26.13 7.70 -2.92
C ASN A 64 25.21 7.64 -1.67
N PHE A 65 25.79 7.59 -0.48
CA PHE A 65 25.08 7.51 0.80
C PHE A 65 25.25 8.79 1.61
N GLY A 66 24.17 9.20 2.29
CA GLY A 66 24.19 10.20 3.35
C GLY A 66 23.55 9.68 4.64
N LEU A 67 24.10 10.06 5.80
CA LEU A 67 23.54 9.80 7.13
C LEU A 67 23.51 11.10 7.95
N LEU A 68 22.39 11.36 8.63
CA LEU A 68 22.21 12.53 9.49
C LEU A 68 21.21 12.24 10.63
N ASN A 69 21.66 12.38 11.89
CA ASN A 69 20.72 12.61 13.00
C ASN A 69 20.11 14.02 12.84
N ILE A 70 18.82 14.07 12.48
CA ILE A 70 18.15 15.32 12.11
C ILE A 70 17.49 16.04 13.28
N ARG A 71 17.36 15.42 14.46
CA ARG A 71 16.85 16.08 15.69
C ARG A 71 15.51 16.81 15.44
N SER A 72 14.49 16.01 15.08
CA SER A 72 13.23 16.42 14.46
C SER A 72 13.33 16.87 13.01
N LEU A 73 12.53 16.23 12.16
CA LEU A 73 12.36 16.53 10.74
C LEU A 73 11.41 17.74 10.51
N THR A 74 10.55 18.04 11.49
CA THR A 74 9.60 19.16 11.50
C THR A 74 10.26 20.47 11.09
N SER A 75 9.69 21.17 10.09
CA SER A 75 10.20 22.41 9.49
C SER A 75 11.57 22.33 8.79
N LYS A 76 12.22 21.16 8.72
CA LYS A 76 13.53 20.96 8.06
C LYS A 76 13.42 20.24 6.71
N GLY A 77 12.24 19.70 6.37
CA GLY A 77 12.02 18.86 5.19
C GLY A 77 12.64 19.37 3.89
N HIS A 78 12.30 20.58 3.44
CA HIS A 78 12.85 21.11 2.18
C HIS A 78 14.38 21.32 2.20
N LEU A 79 15.00 21.53 3.37
CA LEU A 79 16.46 21.59 3.50
C LEU A 79 17.10 20.21 3.29
N ILE A 80 16.44 19.13 3.72
CA ILE A 80 16.84 17.76 3.40
C ILE A 80 16.64 17.47 1.90
N GLN A 81 15.54 17.92 1.30
CA GLN A 81 15.30 17.80 -0.14
C GLN A 81 16.40 18.51 -0.96
N ASP A 82 16.82 19.70 -0.52
CA ASP A 82 17.95 20.44 -1.09
C ASP A 82 19.28 19.67 -0.93
N LEU A 83 19.54 19.04 0.22
CA LEU A 83 20.75 18.22 0.43
C LEU A 83 20.78 16.99 -0.48
N ILE A 84 19.70 16.21 -0.54
CA ILE A 84 19.60 15.01 -1.39
C ILE A 84 19.81 15.37 -2.87
N THR A 85 19.20 16.47 -3.32
CA THR A 85 19.28 16.93 -4.71
C THR A 85 20.67 17.47 -5.06
N ASP A 86 21.25 18.33 -4.21
CA ASP A 86 22.54 18.96 -4.49
C ASP A 86 23.71 17.98 -4.40
N HIS A 87 23.71 17.08 -3.41
CA HIS A 87 24.77 16.09 -3.18
C HIS A 87 24.56 14.82 -4.02
N LYS A 88 23.41 14.68 -4.69
CA LYS A 88 23.04 13.52 -5.53
C LYS A 88 23.12 12.21 -4.76
N PHE A 89 22.56 12.18 -3.55
CA PHE A 89 22.48 10.96 -2.76
C PHE A 89 21.53 9.95 -3.42
N ASP A 90 21.92 8.68 -3.40
CA ASP A 90 21.11 7.53 -3.80
C ASP A 90 20.27 7.00 -2.64
N PHE A 91 20.87 7.02 -1.44
CA PHE A 91 20.28 6.66 -0.17
C PHE A 91 20.60 7.77 0.84
N PHE A 92 19.57 8.21 1.58
CA PHE A 92 19.70 9.20 2.64
C PHE A 92 19.00 8.70 3.90
N CYS A 93 19.81 8.38 4.91
CA CYS A 93 19.39 7.74 6.14
C CYS A 93 19.25 8.77 7.25
N LEU A 94 18.09 8.79 7.89
CA LEU A 94 17.69 9.74 8.93
C LEU A 94 17.47 9.02 10.25
N THR A 95 18.18 9.47 11.29
CA THR A 95 17.88 9.13 12.69
C THR A 95 17.27 10.34 13.39
N GLU A 96 16.49 10.09 14.46
CA GLU A 96 15.69 11.11 15.16
C GLU A 96 14.77 11.93 14.23
N THR A 97 13.98 11.26 13.38
CA THR A 97 12.96 11.93 12.56
C THR A 97 11.88 12.61 13.42
N TRP A 98 11.60 12.06 14.60
CA TRP A 98 10.49 12.42 15.51
C TRP A 98 9.10 12.32 14.84
N GLN A 99 8.98 11.49 13.79
CA GLN A 99 7.73 11.21 13.08
C GLN A 99 6.72 10.52 14.01
N GLN A 100 5.46 10.96 13.98
CA GLN A 100 4.35 10.28 14.66
C GLN A 100 3.76 9.15 13.81
N SER A 101 3.25 8.11 14.45
CA SER A 101 2.57 6.99 13.78
C SER A 101 1.40 7.47 12.91
N ASN A 102 1.44 7.14 11.62
CA ASN A 102 0.49 7.55 10.57
C ASN A 102 0.57 9.04 10.11
N ASP A 103 1.46 9.86 10.65
CA ASP A 103 1.81 11.14 10.01
C ASP A 103 2.93 10.92 8.99
N PHE A 104 2.60 11.10 7.70
CA PHE A 104 3.55 11.02 6.60
C PHE A 104 3.94 12.39 6.04
N SER A 105 3.28 13.48 6.48
CA SER A 105 3.48 14.82 5.93
C SER A 105 4.94 15.30 6.07
N GLN A 106 5.58 14.93 7.18
CA GLN A 106 6.98 15.26 7.49
C GLN A 106 8.00 14.52 6.61
N LEU A 107 7.64 13.38 6.00
CA LEU A 107 8.50 12.61 5.08
C LEU A 107 8.17 12.83 3.60
N ASN A 108 6.92 13.20 3.29
CA ASN A 108 6.50 13.66 1.96
C ASN A 108 7.26 14.92 1.51
N GLU A 109 7.60 15.83 2.43
CA GLU A 109 8.34 17.06 2.11
C GLU A 109 9.83 16.88 1.77
N PRO A 110 10.65 16.16 2.55
CA PRO A 110 12.06 15.94 2.23
C PRO A 110 12.32 15.02 1.05
N THR A 111 11.37 14.14 0.70
CA THR A 111 11.54 13.14 -0.35
C THR A 111 11.46 13.79 -1.74
N PRO A 112 12.53 13.79 -2.55
CA PRO A 112 12.47 14.38 -3.89
C PRO A 112 11.65 13.52 -4.89
N PRO A 113 11.26 14.10 -6.04
CA PRO A 113 10.68 13.33 -7.15
C PRO A 113 11.58 12.17 -7.58
N ALA A 114 10.99 11.01 -7.90
CA ALA A 114 11.68 9.75 -8.18
C ALA A 114 12.51 9.17 -7.00
N PHE A 115 12.21 9.57 -5.77
CA PHE A 115 12.59 8.87 -4.55
C PHE A 115 11.35 8.28 -3.85
N THR A 116 11.58 7.21 -3.11
CA THR A 116 10.64 6.62 -2.15
C THR A 116 11.28 6.62 -0.77
N TYR A 117 10.53 6.29 0.27
CA TYR A 117 11.11 6.11 1.61
C TYR A 117 10.51 4.90 2.34
N THR A 118 11.32 4.30 3.21
CA THR A 118 10.85 3.44 4.31
C THR A 118 11.03 4.19 5.63
N CYS A 119 10.17 3.93 6.61
CA CYS A 119 10.22 4.64 7.90
C CYS A 119 9.70 3.78 9.06
N GLN A 120 10.26 4.01 10.24
CA GLN A 120 9.83 3.44 11.51
C GLN A 120 9.59 4.60 12.49
N PRO A 121 8.34 5.08 12.65
CA PRO A 121 8.02 6.09 13.65
C PRO A 121 8.04 5.48 15.06
N ARG A 122 8.43 6.27 16.06
CA ARG A 122 8.45 5.82 17.45
C ARG A 122 7.07 6.00 18.09
N GLY A 123 6.49 4.91 18.59
CA GLY A 123 5.13 4.93 19.14
C GLY A 123 4.96 5.64 20.49
N THR A 124 6.03 5.79 21.29
CA THR A 124 5.97 6.38 22.64
C THR A 124 7.25 7.16 23.00
N GLY A 125 7.09 8.19 23.83
CA GLY A 125 8.20 9.02 24.34
C GLY A 125 8.53 10.24 23.47
N ARG A 126 9.70 10.86 23.71
CA ARG A 126 10.24 11.98 22.94
C ARG A 126 11.57 11.57 22.33
N GLY A 127 11.79 11.92 21.06
CA GLY A 127 12.99 11.56 20.31
C GLY A 127 12.94 10.17 19.69
N GLY A 128 13.86 9.87 18.76
CA GLY A 128 13.84 8.65 17.95
C GLY A 128 12.99 8.78 16.66
N GLY A 129 12.65 7.64 16.07
CA GLY A 129 12.10 7.53 14.72
C GLY A 129 13.19 7.50 13.64
N LEU A 130 13.02 6.60 12.67
CA LEU A 130 13.95 6.35 11.56
C LEU A 130 13.30 6.55 10.19
N ALA A 131 14.10 6.92 9.18
CA ALA A 131 13.72 6.80 7.78
C ALA A 131 14.92 6.56 6.85
N ILE A 132 14.68 5.83 5.76
CA ILE A 132 15.62 5.68 4.63
C ILE A 132 14.93 6.23 3.39
N ILE A 133 15.43 7.34 2.84
CA ILE A 133 14.96 7.93 1.58
C ILE A 133 15.86 7.40 0.46
N GLN A 134 15.30 6.84 -0.61
CA GLN A 134 16.02 6.04 -1.61
C GLN A 134 15.51 6.28 -3.04
N HIS A 135 16.43 6.37 -4.01
CA HIS A 135 16.10 6.69 -5.40
C HIS A 135 15.46 5.48 -6.14
N GLU A 136 14.31 5.68 -6.80
CA GLU A 136 13.53 4.62 -7.48
C GLU A 136 14.28 3.86 -8.60
N LYS A 137 15.41 4.36 -9.10
CA LYS A 137 16.27 3.64 -10.06
C LYS A 137 16.92 2.38 -9.46
N TRP A 138 16.84 2.22 -8.14
CA TRP A 138 17.35 1.06 -7.42
C TRP A 138 16.21 0.12 -7.02
N LYS A 139 16.37 -1.18 -7.30
CA LYS A 139 15.43 -2.21 -6.83
C LYS A 139 15.74 -2.53 -5.37
N VAL A 140 15.03 -1.89 -4.46
CA VAL A 140 15.16 -2.03 -3.01
C VAL A 140 13.90 -2.61 -2.40
N SER A 141 14.03 -3.67 -1.61
CA SER A 141 12.93 -4.27 -0.83
C SER A 141 13.14 -4.07 0.67
N PRO A 142 12.09 -3.85 1.47
CA PRO A 142 12.21 -3.86 2.94
C PRO A 142 12.62 -5.26 3.43
N VAL A 143 13.37 -5.32 4.53
CA VAL A 143 13.78 -6.56 5.19
C VAL A 143 13.10 -6.64 6.55
N PRO A 144 12.29 -7.69 6.82
CA PRO A 144 11.78 -7.93 8.17
C PRO A 144 12.92 -8.18 9.16
N THR A 145 12.86 -7.51 10.32
CA THR A 145 13.76 -7.73 11.45
C THR A 145 12.96 -8.11 12.70
N PRO A 146 13.60 -8.75 13.70
CA PRO A 146 13.03 -8.84 15.05
C PRO A 146 12.71 -7.47 15.63
N ALA A 147 11.80 -7.43 16.60
CA ALA A 147 11.52 -6.24 17.39
C ALA A 147 12.47 -6.19 18.60
N PHE A 148 13.46 -5.32 18.55
CA PHE A 148 14.42 -5.10 19.64
C PHE A 148 13.88 -4.07 20.65
N ILE A 149 14.33 -4.17 21.91
CA ILE A 149 13.89 -3.28 23.00
C ILE A 149 14.92 -2.17 23.24
N SER A 150 16.19 -2.44 22.94
CA SER A 150 17.31 -1.54 23.22
C SER A 150 17.58 -0.47 22.14
N PHE A 151 17.13 -0.68 20.89
CA PHE A 151 17.29 0.26 19.78
C PHE A 151 16.15 0.17 18.76
N GLU A 152 16.04 1.21 17.92
CA GLU A 152 15.18 1.25 16.74
C GLU A 152 16.03 0.86 15.50
N SER A 153 15.49 0.08 14.55
CA SER A 153 16.24 -0.35 13.36
C SER A 153 15.35 -0.56 12.12
N THR A 154 15.63 0.17 11.05
CA THR A 154 14.99 0.03 9.74
C THR A 154 15.97 -0.58 8.74
N VAL A 155 15.59 -1.67 8.08
CA VAL A 155 16.47 -2.43 7.19
C VAL A 155 15.86 -2.63 5.81
N CYS A 156 16.68 -2.50 4.76
CA CYS A 156 16.30 -2.79 3.39
C CYS A 156 17.42 -3.51 2.63
N GLN A 157 17.05 -4.21 1.55
CA GLN A 157 17.93 -5.00 0.70
C GLN A 157 17.96 -4.39 -0.70
N LEU A 158 19.15 -3.93 -1.13
CA LEU A 158 19.44 -3.52 -2.49
C LEU A 158 19.74 -4.76 -3.34
N SER A 159 19.00 -4.92 -4.44
CA SER A 159 19.16 -6.06 -5.35
C SER A 159 20.41 -5.94 -6.24
N GLY A 160 21.26 -6.96 -6.22
CA GLY A 160 22.41 -7.14 -7.11
C GLY A 160 22.78 -8.63 -7.22
N PRO A 161 23.84 -9.01 -7.97
CA PRO A 161 24.34 -10.38 -8.02
C PRO A 161 24.79 -10.88 -6.64
N THR A 162 25.37 -9.98 -5.85
CA THR A 162 25.44 -10.05 -4.38
C THR A 162 24.50 -8.98 -3.83
N PRO A 163 23.33 -9.35 -3.26
CA PRO A 163 22.44 -8.38 -2.60
C PRO A 163 23.20 -7.61 -1.52
N THR A 164 22.87 -6.34 -1.30
CA THR A 164 23.52 -5.54 -0.23
C THR A 164 22.46 -5.10 0.77
N ILE A 165 22.66 -5.46 2.04
CA ILE A 165 21.74 -5.09 3.11
C ILE A 165 22.16 -3.75 3.71
N ILE A 166 21.20 -2.85 3.89
CA ILE A 166 21.39 -1.51 4.46
C ILE A 166 20.52 -1.43 5.70
N ALA A 167 21.14 -1.27 6.87
CA ALA A 167 20.47 -1.15 8.16
C ALA A 167 20.75 0.23 8.76
N THR A 168 19.70 1.01 8.97
CA THR A 168 19.77 2.26 9.76
C THR A 168 19.36 1.94 11.20
N VAL A 169 20.20 2.32 12.17
CA VAL A 169 20.01 2.06 13.60
C VAL A 169 19.90 3.39 14.37
N TYR A 170 19.04 3.44 15.38
CA TYR A 170 19.08 4.48 16.41
C TYR A 170 19.02 3.84 17.79
N ARG A 171 20.12 3.92 18.53
CA ARG A 171 20.17 3.53 19.94
C ARG A 171 19.97 4.77 20.80
N PRO A 172 18.89 4.85 21.62
CA PRO A 172 18.70 5.97 22.54
C PRO A 172 19.85 6.10 23.55
N PRO A 173 20.19 7.31 24.02
CA PRO A 173 21.33 7.55 24.93
C PRO A 173 21.16 7.01 26.36
N LYS A 174 20.03 6.37 26.70
CA LYS A 174 19.86 5.72 28.00
C LYS A 174 20.61 4.37 28.01
N PRO A 175 21.34 4.01 29.07
CA PRO A 175 21.94 2.70 29.17
C PRO A 175 20.85 1.62 29.16
N ASN A 176 21.07 0.58 28.36
CA ASN A 176 20.29 -0.64 28.31
C ASN A 176 21.31 -1.80 28.27
N ILE A 177 21.11 -2.80 29.13
CA ILE A 177 22.04 -3.92 29.33
C ILE A 177 21.94 -4.92 28.16
N ASP A 178 20.75 -5.13 27.64
CA ASP A 178 20.44 -6.08 26.57
C ASP A 178 20.95 -5.60 25.20
N PHE A 179 21.43 -4.35 25.09
CA PHE A 179 21.84 -3.73 23.82
C PHE A 179 22.81 -4.59 23.00
N LEU A 180 23.89 -5.09 23.62
CA LEU A 180 24.90 -5.87 22.89
C LEU A 180 24.35 -7.24 22.46
N HIS A 181 23.37 -7.79 23.17
CA HIS A 181 22.70 -9.04 22.81
C HIS A 181 21.71 -8.83 21.65
N ASP A 182 20.82 -7.83 21.75
CA ASP A 182 19.94 -7.39 20.67
C ASP A 182 20.74 -7.08 19.39
N PHE A 183 21.88 -6.37 19.53
CA PHE A 183 22.70 -5.96 18.40
C PHE A 183 23.46 -7.13 17.77
N ALA A 184 24.01 -8.05 18.57
CA ALA A 184 24.59 -9.29 18.05
C ALA A 184 23.53 -10.16 17.33
N ALA A 185 22.29 -10.20 17.82
CA ALA A 185 21.18 -10.88 17.14
C ALA A 185 20.82 -10.20 15.81
N LEU A 186 20.83 -8.86 15.74
CA LEU A 186 20.71 -8.12 14.47
C LEU A 186 21.86 -8.48 13.51
N LEU A 187 23.12 -8.37 13.92
CA LEU A 187 24.28 -8.68 13.07
C LEU A 187 24.26 -10.13 12.57
N THR A 188 23.82 -11.08 13.41
CA THR A 188 23.59 -12.48 13.01
C THR A 188 22.55 -12.57 11.89
N HIS A 189 21.39 -11.91 12.06
CA HIS A 189 20.33 -11.89 11.05
C HIS A 189 20.81 -11.28 9.72
N LEU A 190 21.44 -10.11 9.75
CA LEU A 190 21.97 -9.44 8.54
C LEU A 190 22.99 -10.34 7.80
N SER A 191 23.90 -10.96 8.54
CA SER A 191 24.96 -11.83 7.98
C SER A 191 24.43 -13.12 7.35
N THR A 192 23.24 -13.60 7.74
CA THR A 192 22.58 -14.74 7.05
C THR A 192 21.89 -14.34 5.75
N LEU A 193 21.59 -13.04 5.55
CA LEU A 193 20.93 -12.53 4.34
C LEU A 193 21.93 -12.16 3.23
N SER A 194 23.13 -11.69 3.58
CA SER A 194 24.21 -11.41 2.63
C SER A 194 25.57 -11.29 3.32
N PRO A 195 26.70 -11.56 2.62
CA PRO A 195 28.01 -11.05 3.03
C PRO A 195 28.14 -9.51 2.94
N ASN A 196 27.38 -8.85 2.06
CA ASN A 196 27.47 -7.41 1.85
C ASN A 196 26.49 -6.67 2.76
N ASN A 197 27.00 -6.04 3.82
CA ASN A 197 26.20 -5.34 4.83
C ASN A 197 26.74 -3.93 5.10
N ILE A 198 25.83 -2.97 5.21
CA ILE A 198 26.11 -1.59 5.63
C ILE A 198 25.19 -1.30 6.83
N VAL A 199 25.76 -1.23 8.03
CA VAL A 199 25.08 -0.86 9.27
C VAL A 199 25.52 0.55 9.64
N LEU A 200 24.58 1.48 9.71
CA LEU A 200 24.86 2.89 9.94
C LEU A 200 23.83 3.52 10.87
N GLY A 201 24.17 4.64 11.51
CA GLY A 201 23.21 5.39 12.33
C GLY A 201 23.85 6.04 13.55
N ASP A 202 23.00 6.53 14.46
CA ASP A 202 23.42 7.11 15.73
C ASP A 202 23.31 6.07 16.84
N PHE A 203 24.46 5.71 17.41
CA PHE A 203 24.56 4.69 18.44
C PHE A 203 24.53 5.28 19.87
N ASN A 204 24.71 6.59 20.03
CA ASN A 204 24.94 7.22 21.34
C ASN A 204 25.98 6.44 22.19
N ILE A 205 27.06 5.97 21.55
CA ILE A 205 28.24 5.35 22.16
C ILE A 205 29.42 6.25 21.83
N HIS A 206 30.19 6.66 22.84
CA HIS A 206 31.40 7.46 22.65
C HIS A 206 32.54 6.60 22.11
N MET A 207 32.62 6.45 20.78
CA MET A 207 33.72 5.74 20.12
C MET A 207 35.06 6.51 20.26
N ASP A 208 34.99 7.81 20.52
CA ASP A 208 36.11 8.66 20.95
C ASP A 208 36.74 8.23 22.29
N ASN A 209 36.03 7.46 23.13
CA ASN A 209 36.53 6.96 24.40
C ASN A 209 36.78 5.44 24.37
N THR A 210 37.94 5.05 23.84
CA THR A 210 38.40 3.65 23.75
C THR A 210 38.62 2.97 25.10
N ASN A 211 38.58 3.69 26.22
CA ASN A 211 38.68 3.12 27.57
C ASN A 211 37.33 2.66 28.15
N ASN A 212 36.21 3.14 27.62
CA ASN A 212 34.87 2.75 28.04
C ASN A 212 34.60 1.25 27.74
N PRO A 213 34.17 0.43 28.72
CA PRO A 213 33.84 -0.98 28.50
C PRO A 213 32.85 -1.17 27.34
N LEU A 214 31.77 -0.40 27.30
CA LEU A 214 30.76 -0.50 26.23
C LEU A 214 31.35 -0.27 24.83
N THR A 215 32.33 0.63 24.71
CA THR A 215 33.04 0.89 23.45
C THR A 215 33.90 -0.32 23.05
N LYS A 216 34.59 -0.97 24.01
CA LYS A 216 35.40 -2.17 23.76
C LYS A 216 34.52 -3.38 23.38
N ASP A 217 33.45 -3.60 24.13
CA ASP A 217 32.53 -4.72 23.92
C ASP A 217 31.76 -4.57 22.60
N PHE A 218 31.40 -3.35 22.22
CA PHE A 218 30.79 -3.04 20.92
C PHE A 218 31.76 -3.26 19.74
N THR A 219 33.01 -2.82 19.84
CA THR A 219 34.03 -3.11 18.82
C THR A 219 34.28 -4.62 18.70
N SER A 220 34.45 -5.33 19.82
CA SER A 220 34.60 -6.79 19.84
C SER A 220 33.40 -7.53 19.24
N CYS A 221 32.18 -6.98 19.39
CA CYS A 221 30.98 -7.48 18.72
C CYS A 221 31.09 -7.29 17.19
N LEU A 222 31.43 -6.10 16.70
CA LEU A 222 31.61 -5.84 15.26
C LEU A 222 32.70 -6.75 14.65
N ASP A 223 33.86 -6.85 15.31
CA ASP A 223 34.98 -7.71 14.89
C ASP A 223 34.55 -9.19 14.78
N SER A 224 33.74 -9.67 15.74
CA SER A 224 33.24 -11.05 15.77
C SER A 224 32.33 -11.40 14.58
N PHE A 225 31.68 -10.41 13.97
CA PHE A 225 30.88 -10.56 12.75
C PHE A 225 31.61 -10.06 11.48
N GLY A 226 32.90 -9.68 11.58
CA GLY A 226 33.66 -9.17 10.45
C GLY A 226 33.16 -7.82 9.92
N PHE A 227 32.60 -6.96 10.79
CA PHE A 227 32.25 -5.58 10.46
C PHE A 227 33.39 -4.63 10.83
N GLN A 228 33.78 -3.77 9.89
CA GLN A 228 34.73 -2.68 10.13
C GLN A 228 33.98 -1.37 10.34
N GLN A 229 34.27 -0.68 11.44
CA GLN A 229 33.82 0.70 11.66
C GLN A 229 34.77 1.65 10.89
N HIS A 230 34.20 2.67 10.24
CA HIS A 230 34.95 3.55 9.33
C HIS A 230 34.93 5.04 9.71
N THR A 231 34.29 5.42 10.82
CA THR A 231 34.09 6.83 11.20
C THR A 231 35.12 7.25 12.25
N ASP A 232 36.20 7.87 11.78
CA ASP A 232 37.38 8.29 12.55
C ASP A 232 37.30 9.72 13.09
N THR A 233 36.37 10.51 12.57
CA THR A 233 36.25 11.95 12.76
C THR A 233 35.04 12.30 13.62
N PRO A 234 35.09 13.38 14.44
CA PRO A 234 33.95 13.82 15.25
C PRO A 234 32.68 14.01 14.43
N THR A 235 31.57 13.46 14.94
CA THR A 235 30.26 13.49 14.27
C THR A 235 29.23 14.34 14.99
N HIS A 236 29.52 14.74 16.23
CA HIS A 236 28.73 15.71 16.99
C HIS A 236 29.49 17.01 17.24
N SER A 237 28.78 18.15 17.26
CA SER A 237 29.27 19.51 17.57
C SER A 237 29.98 19.72 18.92
N LYS A 238 30.14 18.65 19.72
CA LYS A 238 30.88 18.62 20.99
C LYS A 238 32.23 17.88 20.89
N GLY A 239 32.58 17.34 19.72
CA GLY A 239 33.83 16.61 19.49
C GLY A 239 33.73 15.08 19.60
N HIS A 240 32.55 14.51 19.89
CA HIS A 240 32.34 13.08 20.03
C HIS A 240 32.06 12.36 18.72
N ILE A 241 32.29 11.04 18.69
CA ILE A 241 31.99 10.14 17.57
C ILE A 241 30.82 9.26 18.00
N LEU A 242 29.59 9.64 17.60
CA LEU A 242 28.31 9.01 18.00
C LEU A 242 27.59 8.37 16.81
N ASP A 243 27.49 9.10 15.68
CA ASP A 243 27.05 8.58 14.39
C ASP A 243 28.17 7.73 13.77
N LEU A 244 27.86 6.48 13.38
CA LEU A 244 28.82 5.49 12.89
C LEU A 244 28.40 4.92 11.53
N ILE A 245 29.41 4.50 10.75
CA ILE A 245 29.26 3.67 9.54
C ILE A 245 30.10 2.41 9.74
N CYS A 246 29.46 1.25 9.76
CA CYS A 246 30.05 -0.07 9.95
C CYS A 246 29.72 -0.96 8.75
N CYS A 247 30.73 -1.48 8.04
CA CYS A 247 30.55 -2.24 6.81
C CYS A 247 31.14 -3.65 6.92
N SER A 248 30.51 -4.62 6.24
CA SER A 248 31.07 -5.95 5.98
C SER A 248 30.84 -6.34 4.52
N GLY A 249 31.78 -7.07 3.91
CA GLY A 249 31.78 -7.43 2.48
C GLY A 249 31.94 -6.27 1.49
N VAL A 250 31.84 -5.01 1.94
CA VAL A 250 31.97 -3.79 1.13
C VAL A 250 32.82 -2.76 1.86
N SER A 251 33.52 -1.91 1.11
CA SER A 251 34.33 -0.81 1.66
C SER A 251 33.77 0.54 1.23
N PRO A 252 33.53 1.48 2.17
CA PRO A 252 33.18 2.86 1.84
C PRO A 252 34.40 3.61 1.31
N SER A 253 34.14 4.66 0.55
CA SER A 253 35.11 5.58 -0.04
C SER A 253 34.58 7.01 0.04
N ASP A 254 35.47 8.01 -0.10
CA ASP A 254 35.11 9.44 -0.06
C ASP A 254 34.32 9.86 1.20
N LEU A 255 34.57 9.20 2.34
CA LEU A 255 33.89 9.52 3.60
C LEU A 255 34.21 10.96 4.04
N THR A 256 33.16 11.74 4.29
CA THR A 256 33.27 13.12 4.76
C THR A 256 32.22 13.42 5.83
N ALA A 257 32.64 14.13 6.88
CA ALA A 257 31.75 14.67 7.92
C ALA A 257 31.61 16.18 7.76
N VAL A 258 30.38 16.70 7.77
CA VAL A 258 30.09 18.12 7.49
C VAL A 258 29.14 18.71 8.54
N GLU A 259 29.59 19.70 9.30
CA GLU A 259 28.71 20.48 10.19
C GLU A 259 27.62 21.19 9.36
N LEU A 260 26.35 20.93 9.70
CA LEU A 260 25.20 21.62 9.11
C LEU A 260 24.53 22.57 10.12
N PRO A 261 23.99 23.72 9.68
CA PRO A 261 23.35 24.70 10.55
C PRO A 261 21.93 24.30 11.02
N ILE A 262 21.57 23.01 11.00
CA ILE A 262 20.19 22.50 11.18
C ILE A 262 20.03 21.44 12.28
N THR A 263 21.14 20.94 12.81
CA THR A 263 21.24 19.90 13.86
C THR A 263 22.57 20.10 14.62
N ASP A 264 22.71 19.51 15.80
CA ASP A 264 23.96 19.43 16.56
C ASP A 264 24.88 18.26 16.13
N HIS A 265 24.40 17.39 15.22
CA HIS A 265 25.16 16.34 14.53
C HIS A 265 25.65 16.78 13.13
N PHE A 266 26.62 16.05 12.57
CA PHE A 266 27.19 16.32 11.25
C PHE A 266 26.57 15.40 10.18
N LEU A 267 26.50 15.90 8.94
CA LEU A 267 26.16 15.07 7.78
C LEU A 267 27.37 14.21 7.42
N LEU A 268 27.22 12.89 7.55
CA LEU A 268 28.15 11.93 7.00
C LEU A 268 27.77 11.63 5.55
N SER A 269 28.73 11.70 4.64
CA SER A 269 28.55 11.40 3.21
C SER A 269 29.63 10.42 2.76
N PHE A 270 29.27 9.35 2.06
CA PHE A 270 30.23 8.35 1.57
C PHE A 270 29.74 7.62 0.30
N ASN A 271 30.67 7.05 -0.44
CA ASN A 271 30.46 6.36 -1.71
C ASN A 271 30.79 4.87 -1.57
N VAL A 272 29.94 3.98 -2.09
CA VAL A 272 30.23 2.52 -2.14
C VAL A 272 30.15 2.05 -3.60
N LYS A 273 31.16 1.30 -4.05
CA LYS A 273 31.14 0.68 -5.38
C LYS A 273 30.44 -0.67 -5.31
N LEU A 274 29.31 -0.80 -5.99
CA LEU A 274 28.48 -2.00 -6.00
C LEU A 274 28.23 -2.48 -7.42
N SER A 275 28.34 -3.79 -7.64
CA SER A 275 27.99 -4.43 -8.92
C SER A 275 26.47 -4.52 -9.02
N LEU A 276 25.85 -3.63 -9.80
CA LEU A 276 24.39 -3.44 -9.81
C LEU A 276 23.82 -3.37 -11.23
N SER A 277 22.72 -4.07 -11.46
CA SER A 277 21.94 -3.97 -12.70
C SER A 277 21.11 -2.67 -12.68
N THR A 278 21.69 -1.56 -13.16
CA THR A 278 20.98 -0.26 -13.18
C THR A 278 19.73 -0.33 -14.06
N THR A 279 18.54 0.00 -13.53
CA THR A 279 17.32 0.10 -14.34
C THR A 279 17.24 1.45 -15.04
N LYS A 280 18.21 1.72 -15.94
CA LYS A 280 18.24 2.88 -16.87
C LYS A 280 17.16 2.75 -17.97
N LEU A 281 15.91 2.47 -17.58
CA LEU A 281 14.76 2.70 -18.43
C LEU A 281 14.42 4.19 -18.36
N PRO A 282 14.56 4.97 -19.45
CA PRO A 282 13.95 6.29 -19.49
C PRO A 282 12.44 6.14 -19.29
N HIS A 283 11.78 7.12 -18.68
CA HIS A 283 10.33 7.12 -18.57
C HIS A 283 9.69 7.32 -19.94
N LEU A 284 9.47 6.21 -20.64
CA LEU A 284 8.68 6.12 -21.86
C LEU A 284 7.21 6.29 -21.49
N ILE A 285 6.61 7.39 -21.97
CA ILE A 285 5.18 7.64 -21.84
C ILE A 285 4.54 7.55 -23.21
N SER A 286 3.62 6.60 -23.34
CA SER A 286 2.70 6.48 -24.47
C SER A 286 1.47 7.33 -24.19
N PHE A 287 1.19 8.31 -25.04
CA PHE A 287 0.04 9.21 -24.91
C PHE A 287 -0.69 9.40 -26.24
N ARG A 288 -1.96 9.81 -26.17
CA ARG A 288 -2.75 10.28 -27.31
C ARG A 288 -3.06 11.75 -27.09
N ASN A 289 -3.04 12.55 -28.15
CA ASN A 289 -3.35 13.97 -28.03
C ASN A 289 -4.87 14.22 -28.02
N ILE A 290 -5.53 13.79 -26.94
CA ILE A 290 -6.99 13.78 -26.81
C ILE A 290 -7.60 15.19 -26.81
N LYS A 291 -6.82 16.22 -26.43
CA LYS A 291 -7.30 17.61 -26.34
C LYS A 291 -7.50 18.26 -27.71
N ASP A 292 -6.74 17.83 -28.72
CA ASP A 292 -6.69 18.46 -30.03
C ASP A 292 -7.57 17.69 -31.05
N ILE A 293 -8.41 16.76 -30.58
CA ILE A 293 -9.38 16.05 -31.42
C ILE A 293 -10.53 17.01 -31.76
N ASN A 294 -10.71 17.29 -33.05
CA ASN A 294 -11.89 18.00 -33.53
C ASN A 294 -13.14 17.12 -33.29
N LEU A 295 -14.11 17.66 -32.53
CA LEU A 295 -15.30 16.93 -32.10
C LEU A 295 -16.32 16.70 -33.23
N ASP A 296 -16.36 17.58 -34.23
CA ASP A 296 -17.28 17.47 -35.37
C ASP A 296 -16.86 16.32 -36.27
N SER A 297 -15.56 16.24 -36.60
CA SER A 297 -14.93 15.13 -37.32
C SER A 297 -15.06 13.80 -36.57
N LEU A 298 -14.90 13.80 -35.24
CA LEU A 298 -15.16 12.62 -34.40
C LEU A 298 -16.62 12.18 -34.51
N SER A 299 -17.57 13.11 -34.41
CA SER A 299 -19.01 12.83 -34.48
C SER A 299 -19.41 12.33 -35.87
N SER A 300 -19.01 13.01 -36.94
CA SER A 300 -19.25 12.56 -38.33
C SER A 300 -18.67 11.17 -38.62
N SER A 301 -17.50 10.85 -38.05
CA SER A 301 -16.91 9.50 -38.15
C SER A 301 -17.78 8.45 -37.45
N ILE A 302 -18.35 8.78 -36.29
CA ILE A 302 -19.28 7.91 -35.55
C ILE A 302 -20.62 7.77 -36.28
N ASP A 303 -21.14 8.84 -36.88
CA ASP A 303 -22.36 8.80 -37.67
C ASP A 303 -22.17 7.92 -38.93
N SER A 304 -20.97 7.90 -39.53
CA SER A 304 -20.64 6.93 -40.60
C SER A 304 -20.61 5.47 -40.11
N LEU A 305 -20.22 5.24 -38.85
CA LEU A 305 -20.25 3.92 -38.20
C LEU A 305 -21.69 3.45 -37.92
N MET A 306 -22.67 4.36 -37.87
CA MET A 306 -24.09 4.04 -37.73
C MET A 306 -24.70 3.41 -38.98
N ALA A 307 -24.27 3.83 -40.18
CA ALA A 307 -24.91 3.49 -41.45
C ALA A 307 -24.82 1.99 -41.85
N THR A 308 -24.09 1.16 -41.11
CA THR A 308 -23.76 -0.24 -41.45
C THR A 308 -24.45 -1.29 -40.57
N GLN A 309 -25.39 -0.89 -39.70
CA GLN A 309 -25.83 -1.72 -38.55
C GLN A 309 -26.99 -2.71 -38.79
N ASN A 310 -27.44 -2.92 -40.03
CA ASN A 310 -28.61 -3.76 -40.30
C ASN A 310 -28.39 -5.23 -39.85
N SER A 311 -29.25 -5.70 -38.93
CA SER A 311 -29.36 -7.09 -38.46
C SER A 311 -28.13 -7.68 -37.74
N LEU A 312 -27.37 -6.88 -36.99
CA LEU A 312 -26.27 -7.36 -36.14
C LEU A 312 -26.74 -8.00 -34.82
N THR A 313 -26.11 -9.10 -34.41
CA THR A 313 -26.30 -9.72 -33.07
C THR A 313 -25.61 -8.91 -31.97
N LEU A 314 -25.96 -9.16 -30.69
CA LEU A 314 -25.42 -8.46 -29.53
C LEU A 314 -23.87 -8.43 -29.48
N GLU A 315 -23.20 -9.56 -29.72
CA GLU A 315 -21.73 -9.62 -29.71
C GLU A 315 -21.13 -8.89 -30.92
N GLN A 316 -21.81 -8.92 -32.08
CA GLN A 316 -21.40 -8.15 -33.26
C GLN A 316 -21.57 -6.64 -33.05
N LEU A 317 -22.66 -6.18 -32.42
CA LEU A 317 -22.88 -4.77 -32.06
C LEU A 317 -21.79 -4.25 -31.13
N VAL A 318 -21.41 -5.02 -30.11
CA VAL A 318 -20.32 -4.64 -29.19
C VAL A 318 -18.95 -4.72 -29.87
N SER A 319 -18.72 -5.69 -30.76
CA SER A 319 -17.50 -5.75 -31.57
C SER A 319 -17.37 -4.55 -32.51
N HIS A 320 -18.47 -4.15 -33.18
CA HIS A 320 -18.54 -2.98 -34.06
C HIS A 320 -18.29 -1.68 -33.30
N TYR A 321 -18.93 -1.50 -32.13
CA TYR A 321 -18.68 -0.37 -31.23
C TYR A 321 -17.21 -0.32 -30.79
N ASN A 322 -16.63 -1.45 -30.35
CA ASN A 322 -15.26 -1.48 -29.86
C ASN A 322 -14.23 -1.24 -30.97
N THR A 323 -14.31 -1.98 -32.07
CA THR A 323 -13.33 -1.91 -33.17
C THR A 323 -13.44 -0.60 -33.94
N GLY A 324 -14.67 -0.15 -34.27
CA GLY A 324 -14.91 1.09 -35.00
C GLY A 324 -14.42 2.32 -34.22
N LEU A 325 -14.78 2.46 -32.94
CA LEU A 325 -14.32 3.58 -32.13
C LEU A 325 -12.80 3.55 -31.88
N GLN A 326 -12.21 2.36 -31.74
CA GLN A 326 -10.76 2.22 -31.61
C GLN A 326 -10.02 2.59 -32.91
N GLN A 327 -10.57 2.26 -34.08
CA GLN A 327 -10.06 2.68 -35.38
C GLN A 327 -10.16 4.20 -35.57
N ILE A 328 -11.31 4.81 -35.27
CA ILE A 328 -11.52 6.27 -35.32
C ILE A 328 -10.54 6.98 -34.37
N LEU A 329 -10.37 6.49 -33.13
CA LEU A 329 -9.40 7.04 -32.18
C LEU A 329 -7.94 6.85 -32.63
N ASN A 330 -7.61 5.75 -33.31
CA ASN A 330 -6.29 5.53 -33.90
C ASN A 330 -5.99 6.49 -35.06
N SER A 331 -7.00 6.83 -35.87
CA SER A 331 -6.89 7.81 -36.96
C SER A 331 -6.73 9.24 -36.41
N LEU A 332 -7.67 9.69 -35.57
CA LEU A 332 -7.72 11.08 -35.09
C LEU A 332 -6.66 11.39 -34.01
N ALA A 333 -6.29 10.41 -33.19
CA ALA A 333 -5.29 10.58 -32.12
C ALA A 333 -4.42 9.33 -31.95
N PRO A 334 -3.50 9.06 -32.90
CA PRO A 334 -2.59 7.92 -32.82
C PRO A 334 -1.74 7.95 -31.55
N LEU A 335 -1.42 6.77 -31.03
CA LEU A 335 -0.61 6.60 -29.82
C LEU A 335 0.85 6.99 -30.13
N LYS A 336 1.37 8.00 -29.42
CA LYS A 336 2.74 8.49 -29.56
C LYS A 336 3.51 8.20 -28.28
N THR A 337 4.67 7.56 -28.41
CA THR A 337 5.57 7.27 -27.28
C THR A 337 6.72 8.26 -27.28
N ARG A 338 7.03 8.85 -26.11
CA ARG A 338 8.22 9.69 -25.91
C ARG A 338 8.94 9.34 -24.62
N SER A 339 10.26 9.42 -24.65
CA SER A 339 11.08 9.55 -23.45
C SER A 339 10.86 10.94 -22.84
N VAL A 340 10.61 11.01 -21.54
CA VAL A 340 10.56 12.27 -20.78
C VAL A 340 11.35 12.17 -19.49
N SER A 341 11.98 13.27 -19.09
CA SER A 341 12.48 13.50 -17.75
C SER A 341 11.58 14.51 -17.05
N PHE A 342 11.07 14.16 -15.87
CA PHE A 342 10.30 15.07 -15.03
C PHE A 342 11.18 15.61 -13.89
N SER A 343 11.55 16.88 -13.96
CA SER A 343 11.83 17.65 -12.76
C SER A 343 10.51 18.25 -12.25
N LEU A 344 9.86 17.57 -11.30
CA LEU A 344 8.73 18.17 -10.59
C LEU A 344 9.24 19.26 -9.66
N SER A 345 9.41 20.47 -10.20
CA SER A 345 9.66 21.66 -9.38
C SER A 345 8.45 21.92 -8.48
N ALA A 346 8.69 22.10 -7.18
CA ALA A 346 7.63 22.48 -6.26
C ALA A 346 7.00 23.80 -6.73
N PRO A 347 5.67 23.90 -6.97
CA PRO A 347 5.06 25.09 -7.58
C PRO A 347 5.20 26.37 -6.74
N TRP A 348 5.38 26.23 -5.43
CA TRP A 348 5.66 27.31 -4.49
C TRP A 348 7.14 27.75 -4.44
N PHE A 349 8.04 27.08 -5.18
CA PHE A 349 9.46 27.44 -5.19
C PHE A 349 9.74 28.55 -6.21
N THR A 350 9.67 29.79 -5.75
CA THR A 350 9.73 31.01 -6.57
C THR A 350 11.17 31.39 -6.98
N PRO A 351 11.37 32.30 -7.96
CA PRO A 351 12.71 32.76 -8.37
C PRO A 351 13.53 33.34 -7.22
N GLU A 352 12.88 34.00 -6.26
CA GLU A 352 13.52 34.64 -5.10
C GLU A 352 14.13 33.57 -4.19
N LEU A 353 13.43 32.47 -3.94
CA LEU A 353 13.97 31.33 -3.19
C LEU A 353 15.17 30.68 -3.89
N ARG A 354 15.18 30.62 -5.23
CA ARG A 354 16.36 30.17 -6.00
C ARG A 354 17.56 31.09 -5.77
N LEU A 355 17.35 32.40 -5.77
CA LEU A 355 18.41 33.39 -5.47
C LEU A 355 18.90 33.29 -4.02
N MET A 356 18.00 33.08 -3.06
CA MET A 356 18.38 32.84 -1.66
C MET A 356 19.20 31.55 -1.47
N LYS A 357 18.83 30.44 -2.14
CA LYS A 357 19.62 29.20 -2.14
C LYS A 357 21.02 29.43 -2.73
N ALA A 358 21.10 30.11 -3.87
CA ALA A 358 22.37 30.46 -4.51
C ALA A 358 23.25 31.34 -3.62
N LYS A 359 22.66 32.31 -2.90
CA LYS A 359 23.37 33.14 -1.92
C LYS A 359 23.87 32.32 -0.73
N GLY A 360 23.07 31.38 -0.23
CA GLY A 360 23.48 30.43 0.81
C GLY A 360 24.73 29.64 0.41
N ARG A 361 24.75 29.09 -0.80
CA ARG A 361 25.92 28.41 -1.38
C ARG A 361 27.12 29.34 -1.66
N GLN A 362 26.96 30.67 -1.73
CA GLN A 362 28.10 31.60 -1.74
C GLN A 362 28.68 31.78 -0.33
N LEU A 363 27.83 31.99 0.67
CA LEU A 363 28.23 32.19 2.06
C LEU A 363 28.87 30.93 2.67
N GLU A 364 28.34 29.74 2.35
CA GLU A 364 28.94 28.46 2.73
C GLU A 364 30.38 28.34 2.20
N ARG A 365 30.61 28.66 0.93
CA ARG A 365 31.95 28.62 0.31
C ARG A 365 32.89 29.67 0.89
N LEU A 366 32.38 30.85 1.27
CA LEU A 366 33.15 31.87 1.97
C LEU A 366 33.59 31.39 3.37
N TYR A 367 32.67 30.81 4.14
CA TYR A 367 32.98 30.19 5.44
C TYR A 367 34.03 29.08 5.27
N ARG A 368 33.78 28.08 4.42
CA ARG A 368 34.73 26.98 4.15
C ARG A 368 36.11 27.47 3.68
N LYS A 369 36.20 28.55 2.90
CA LYS A 369 37.48 29.14 2.44
C LYS A 369 38.26 29.85 3.54
N THR A 370 37.59 30.38 4.57
CA THR A 370 38.20 31.32 5.53
C THR A 370 38.28 30.80 6.96
N GLY A 371 37.47 29.82 7.35
CA GLY A 371 37.39 29.29 8.72
C GLY A 371 36.84 30.27 9.78
N LEU A 372 36.61 31.55 9.43
CA LEU A 372 36.26 32.60 10.39
C LEU A 372 34.84 32.43 10.96
N HIS A 373 34.72 32.57 12.28
CA HIS A 373 33.44 32.45 12.99
C HIS A 373 32.38 33.44 12.46
N ILE A 374 32.76 34.69 12.15
CA ILE A 374 31.83 35.68 11.60
C ILE A 374 31.19 35.22 10.26
N HIS A 375 31.93 34.50 9.40
CA HIS A 375 31.37 33.94 8.18
C HIS A 375 30.48 32.71 8.45
N LYS A 376 30.79 31.94 9.50
CA LYS A 376 29.95 30.85 10.02
C LYS A 376 28.60 31.39 10.50
N ASP A 377 28.60 32.49 11.23
CA ASP A 377 27.40 33.15 11.77
C ASP A 377 26.56 33.77 10.66
N ILE A 378 27.18 34.47 9.71
CA ILE A 378 26.48 35.01 8.52
C ILE A 378 25.83 33.87 7.72
N TYR A 379 26.49 32.73 7.55
CA TYR A 379 25.92 31.55 6.90
C TYR A 379 24.77 30.93 7.71
N LYS A 380 24.93 30.75 9.03
CA LYS A 380 23.87 30.25 9.94
C LYS A 380 22.62 31.13 9.91
N ASN A 381 22.80 32.45 10.01
CA ASN A 381 21.72 33.43 9.96
C ASN A 381 21.01 33.45 8.60
N HIS A 382 21.76 33.39 7.49
CA HIS A 382 21.16 33.29 6.15
C HIS A 382 20.35 32.00 5.97
N MET A 383 20.81 30.87 6.52
CA MET A 383 20.09 29.59 6.40
C MET A 383 18.82 29.57 7.25
N LEU A 384 18.82 30.19 8.43
CA LEU A 384 17.60 30.42 9.21
C LEU A 384 16.60 31.33 8.47
N HIS A 385 17.08 32.41 7.85
CA HIS A 385 16.25 33.31 7.05
C HIS A 385 15.64 32.60 5.82
N TYR A 386 16.42 31.84 5.06
CA TYR A 386 15.94 31.02 3.93
C TYR A 386 14.86 30.02 4.36
N LYS A 387 15.08 29.29 5.47
CA LYS A 387 14.09 28.37 6.06
C LYS A 387 12.75 29.07 6.36
N ASN A 388 12.81 30.27 6.94
CA ASN A 388 11.62 31.05 7.27
C ASN A 388 10.89 31.53 6.01
N CYS A 389 11.63 32.01 5.00
CA CYS A 389 11.07 32.41 3.70
C CYS A 389 10.41 31.24 2.94
N ILE A 390 11.03 30.05 2.91
CA ILE A 390 10.40 28.83 2.38
C ILE A 390 9.05 28.59 3.06
N THR A 391 9.05 28.61 4.40
CA THR A 391 7.87 28.35 5.22
C THR A 391 6.74 29.34 4.91
N GLN A 392 7.05 30.63 4.83
CA GLN A 392 6.07 31.68 4.50
C GLN A 392 5.51 31.53 3.07
N THR A 393 6.38 31.35 2.07
CA THR A 393 5.96 31.23 0.66
C THR A 393 5.11 29.99 0.43
N LYS A 394 5.47 28.86 1.05
CA LYS A 394 4.68 27.62 1.03
C LYS A 394 3.32 27.80 1.71
N SER A 395 3.27 28.48 2.87
CA SER A 395 2.02 28.81 3.56
C SER A 395 1.11 29.68 2.69
N ASN A 396 1.64 30.77 2.11
CA ASN A 396 0.90 31.67 1.21
C ASN A 396 0.30 30.91 0.02
N TYR A 397 1.08 30.01 -0.61
CA TYR A 397 0.64 29.19 -1.74
C TYR A 397 -0.54 28.27 -1.38
N TYR A 398 -0.43 27.49 -0.30
CA TYR A 398 -1.52 26.60 0.10
C TYR A 398 -2.75 27.38 0.61
N THR A 399 -2.56 28.51 1.26
CA THR A 399 -3.64 29.44 1.65
C THR A 399 -4.41 29.92 0.41
N ALA A 400 -3.71 30.34 -0.65
CA ALA A 400 -4.35 30.75 -1.91
C ALA A 400 -5.17 29.63 -2.57
N ILE A 401 -4.70 28.36 -2.52
CA ILE A 401 -5.47 27.22 -3.02
C ILE A 401 -6.71 26.96 -2.14
N ILE A 402 -6.58 27.02 -0.82
CA ILE A 402 -7.70 26.80 0.12
C ILE A 402 -8.76 27.89 -0.05
N CYS A 403 -8.35 29.15 -0.14
CA CYS A 403 -9.26 30.29 -0.37
C CYS A 403 -9.98 30.20 -1.72
N SER A 404 -9.26 29.86 -2.80
CA SER A 404 -9.86 29.71 -4.15
C SER A 404 -10.76 28.48 -4.30
N ASN A 405 -10.65 27.49 -3.40
CA ASN A 405 -11.50 26.29 -3.36
C ASN A 405 -12.53 26.32 -2.20
N LYS A 406 -12.77 27.49 -1.59
CA LYS A 406 -13.74 27.66 -0.49
C LYS A 406 -15.13 27.15 -0.91
N GLY A 407 -15.67 26.21 -0.13
CA GLY A 407 -16.94 25.52 -0.41
C GLY A 407 -16.81 24.20 -1.20
N ASN A 408 -15.71 23.96 -1.91
CA ASN A 408 -15.47 22.70 -2.61
C ASN A 408 -14.75 21.69 -1.71
N THR A 409 -15.52 21.03 -0.84
CA THR A 409 -15.01 20.02 0.11
C THR A 409 -14.22 18.89 -0.54
N LYS A 410 -14.53 18.52 -1.80
CA LYS A 410 -13.80 17.48 -2.55
C LYS A 410 -12.40 17.95 -2.96
N SER A 411 -12.27 19.18 -3.46
CA SER A 411 -10.95 19.76 -3.74
C SER A 411 -10.11 19.89 -2.47
N LEU A 412 -10.70 20.39 -1.39
CA LEU A 412 -10.01 20.57 -0.10
C LEU A 412 -9.56 19.23 0.51
N PHE A 413 -10.42 18.19 0.46
CA PHE A 413 -10.05 16.85 0.92
C PHE A 413 -8.97 16.21 0.03
N SER A 414 -9.01 16.41 -1.30
CA SER A 414 -7.96 15.95 -2.22
C SER A 414 -6.61 16.65 -1.96
N LEU A 415 -6.63 17.96 -1.69
CA LEU A 415 -5.44 18.72 -1.30
C LEU A 415 -4.84 18.20 0.01
N TYR A 416 -5.69 18.03 1.04
CA TYR A 416 -5.29 17.43 2.31
C TYR A 416 -4.67 16.04 2.14
N LYS A 417 -5.33 15.18 1.34
CA LYS A 417 -4.86 13.81 1.06
C LYS A 417 -3.46 13.81 0.44
N ASN A 418 -3.25 14.63 -0.59
CA ASN A 418 -1.99 14.74 -1.31
C ASN A 418 -0.83 15.30 -0.47
N ILE A 419 -1.10 15.97 0.65
CA ILE A 419 -0.09 16.50 1.57
C ILE A 419 0.20 15.49 2.70
N THR A 420 -0.83 14.85 3.25
CA THR A 420 -0.74 14.10 4.52
C THR A 420 -0.53 12.60 4.38
N GLN A 421 -0.92 11.98 3.26
CA GLN A 421 -0.80 10.54 3.06
C GLN A 421 0.48 10.19 2.29
N ALA A 422 1.07 9.04 2.61
CA ALA A 422 2.15 8.47 1.79
C ALA A 422 1.66 8.20 0.35
N PRO A 423 2.55 8.22 -0.67
CA PRO A 423 2.17 7.96 -2.06
C PRO A 423 1.43 6.62 -2.23
N GLU A 424 0.19 6.65 -2.73
CA GLU A 424 -0.68 5.47 -2.83
C GLU A 424 -0.26 4.45 -3.92
N SER A 425 0.75 4.76 -4.72
CA SER A 425 1.23 3.90 -5.81
C SER A 425 2.13 2.78 -5.29
N LEU A 426 1.87 1.53 -5.69
CA LEU A 426 2.85 0.45 -5.54
C LEU A 426 4.18 0.88 -6.21
N PRO A 427 5.35 0.64 -5.56
CA PRO A 427 6.66 0.96 -6.08
C PRO A 427 6.87 0.50 -7.53
N SER A 428 7.48 1.36 -8.33
CA SER A 428 7.72 1.14 -9.77
C SER A 428 8.40 -0.19 -10.08
N HIS A 429 9.37 -0.60 -9.26
CA HIS A 429 10.12 -1.85 -9.42
C HIS A 429 9.33 -3.14 -9.09
N LEU A 430 8.16 -3.05 -8.44
CA LEU A 430 7.29 -4.22 -8.21
C LEU A 430 6.37 -4.49 -9.41
N CYS A 431 6.05 -3.47 -10.20
CA CYS A 431 5.18 -3.60 -11.37
C CYS A 431 5.83 -4.49 -12.44
N SER A 432 5.36 -5.73 -12.57
CA SER A 432 5.81 -6.69 -13.59
C SER A 432 4.71 -7.72 -13.88
N THR A 433 4.74 -8.34 -15.06
CA THR A 433 3.83 -9.44 -15.46
C THR A 433 3.87 -10.60 -14.46
N ALA A 434 5.06 -10.95 -13.96
CA ALA A 434 5.23 -12.00 -12.95
C ALA A 434 4.53 -11.64 -11.64
N PHE A 435 4.73 -10.43 -11.12
CA PHE A 435 4.07 -9.96 -9.89
C PHE A 435 2.54 -9.85 -10.05
N CYS A 436 2.04 -9.46 -11.23
CA CYS A 436 0.61 -9.49 -11.54
C CYS A 436 0.04 -10.92 -11.49
N ASN A 437 0.77 -11.92 -12.01
CA ASN A 437 0.39 -13.33 -11.90
C ASN A 437 0.44 -13.83 -10.44
N SER A 438 1.43 -13.42 -9.65
CA SER A 438 1.52 -13.76 -8.21
C SER A 438 0.31 -13.25 -7.42
N ILE A 439 -0.11 -12.00 -7.64
CA ILE A 439 -1.30 -11.43 -7.00
C ILE A 439 -2.56 -12.18 -7.46
N MET A 440 -2.70 -12.48 -8.76
CA MET A 440 -3.86 -13.25 -9.26
C MET A 440 -3.94 -14.63 -8.61
N SER A 441 -2.83 -15.37 -8.58
CA SER A 441 -2.76 -16.70 -7.96
C SER A 441 -3.17 -16.66 -6.48
N PHE A 442 -2.63 -15.70 -5.72
CA PHE A 442 -2.98 -15.50 -4.31
C PHE A 442 -4.48 -15.22 -4.10
N LEU A 443 -5.09 -14.35 -4.93
CA LEU A 443 -6.51 -14.05 -4.82
C LEU A 443 -7.37 -15.30 -5.10
N SER A 444 -7.09 -16.03 -6.18
CA SER A 444 -7.82 -17.26 -6.52
C SER A 444 -7.64 -18.35 -5.45
N GLN A 445 -6.42 -18.57 -4.94
CA GLN A 445 -6.14 -19.51 -3.85
C GLN A 445 -6.87 -19.14 -2.56
N LYS A 446 -6.91 -17.84 -2.21
CA LYS A 446 -7.62 -17.37 -1.01
C LYS A 446 -9.10 -17.70 -1.05
N ILE A 447 -9.77 -17.47 -2.19
CA ILE A 447 -11.19 -17.78 -2.34
C ILE A 447 -11.43 -19.30 -2.35
N GLN A 448 -10.53 -20.08 -2.97
CA GLN A 448 -10.59 -21.54 -2.93
C GLN A 448 -10.50 -22.09 -1.50
N MET A 449 -9.57 -21.60 -0.68
CA MET A 449 -9.43 -22.03 0.73
C MET A 449 -10.68 -21.71 1.57
N ILE A 450 -11.31 -20.55 1.36
CA ILE A 450 -12.56 -20.19 2.06
C ILE A 450 -13.69 -21.16 1.66
N HIS A 451 -13.87 -21.46 0.37
CA HIS A 451 -14.87 -22.43 -0.06
C HIS A 451 -14.60 -23.85 0.44
N GLN A 452 -13.33 -24.28 0.51
CA GLN A 452 -12.95 -25.58 1.08
C GLN A 452 -13.32 -25.66 2.57
N HIS A 453 -13.03 -24.62 3.35
CA HIS A 453 -13.41 -24.56 4.77
C HIS A 453 -14.93 -24.53 4.97
N LEU A 454 -15.67 -23.78 4.14
CA LEU A 454 -17.14 -23.74 4.21
C LEU A 454 -17.77 -25.09 3.79
N SER A 455 -17.14 -25.82 2.88
CA SER A 455 -17.62 -27.13 2.40
C SER A 455 -17.31 -28.29 3.35
N SER A 456 -16.31 -28.14 4.25
CA SER A 456 -15.97 -29.16 5.24
C SER A 456 -16.86 -29.13 6.49
N GLN A 457 -17.66 -28.08 6.67
CA GLN A 457 -18.61 -27.96 7.77
C GLN A 457 -19.97 -28.52 7.36
N THR A 458 -20.48 -29.50 8.12
CA THR A 458 -21.73 -30.20 7.82
C THR A 458 -22.90 -29.23 7.72
N THR A 459 -23.46 -29.07 6.52
CA THR A 459 -24.57 -28.16 6.27
C THR A 459 -25.85 -28.67 6.94
N LEU A 460 -26.23 -28.05 8.06
CA LEU A 460 -27.59 -28.14 8.57
C LEU A 460 -28.53 -27.61 7.49
N ASN A 461 -29.34 -28.51 6.90
CA ASN A 461 -30.31 -28.19 5.84
C ASN A 461 -31.54 -27.45 6.41
N VAL A 462 -31.32 -26.32 7.07
CA VAL A 462 -32.35 -25.34 7.42
C VAL A 462 -32.73 -24.58 6.14
N ILE A 463 -33.41 -25.29 5.24
CA ILE A 463 -34.10 -24.67 4.11
C ILE A 463 -35.35 -24.00 4.67
N SER A 464 -35.18 -22.79 5.21
CA SER A 464 -36.30 -21.87 5.40
C SER A 464 -36.92 -21.63 4.03
N LYS A 465 -38.04 -22.30 3.77
CA LYS A 465 -38.84 -22.10 2.55
C LYS A 465 -39.37 -20.67 2.60
N LEU A 466 -38.72 -19.76 1.86
CA LEU A 466 -39.34 -18.48 1.55
C LEU A 466 -40.72 -18.74 0.92
N PRO A 467 -41.74 -17.94 1.26
CA PRO A 467 -43.06 -18.08 0.64
C PRO A 467 -42.95 -17.91 -0.89
N PRO A 468 -43.85 -18.53 -1.67
CA PRO A 468 -43.86 -18.37 -3.11
C PRO A 468 -44.04 -16.89 -3.48
N PRO A 469 -43.33 -16.37 -4.50
CA PRO A 469 -43.41 -14.96 -4.88
C PRO A 469 -44.81 -14.59 -5.36
N THR A 470 -45.36 -13.51 -4.80
CA THR A 470 -46.67 -12.93 -5.17
C THR A 470 -46.60 -12.01 -6.38
N HIS A 471 -45.41 -11.50 -6.72
CA HIS A 471 -45.18 -10.51 -7.77
C HIS A 471 -43.97 -10.91 -8.62
N PHE A 472 -44.08 -10.77 -9.95
CA PHE A 472 -43.11 -11.32 -10.89
C PHE A 472 -42.43 -10.25 -11.75
N PHE A 473 -41.12 -10.39 -11.96
CA PHE A 473 -40.33 -9.59 -12.88
C PHE A 473 -39.80 -10.50 -14.01
N SER A 474 -40.56 -10.57 -15.10
CA SER A 474 -40.40 -11.53 -16.20
C SER A 474 -39.81 -10.92 -17.48
N CYS A 475 -39.90 -9.61 -17.66
CA CYS A 475 -39.36 -8.87 -18.79
C CYS A 475 -38.73 -7.55 -18.33
N PHE A 476 -37.75 -7.06 -19.08
CA PHE A 476 -37.20 -5.72 -18.88
C PHE A 476 -38.00 -4.69 -19.69
N GLN A 477 -38.20 -3.51 -19.10
CA GLN A 477 -38.59 -2.33 -19.87
C GLN A 477 -37.39 -1.84 -20.67
N LEU A 478 -37.58 -1.51 -21.95
CA LEU A 478 -36.52 -0.91 -22.76
C LEU A 478 -36.47 0.60 -22.48
N PRO A 479 -35.34 1.15 -21.99
CA PRO A 479 -35.23 2.59 -21.72
C PRO A 479 -35.15 3.37 -23.04
N THR A 480 -35.69 4.58 -23.05
CA THR A 480 -35.57 5.51 -24.18
C THR A 480 -34.13 5.98 -24.38
N SER A 481 -33.81 6.41 -25.61
CA SER A 481 -32.55 7.08 -25.95
C SER A 481 -32.26 8.30 -25.06
N ALA A 482 -33.32 8.99 -24.60
CA ALA A 482 -33.21 10.10 -23.67
C ALA A 482 -32.75 9.64 -22.28
N GLU A 483 -33.37 8.61 -21.70
CA GLU A 483 -32.98 8.04 -20.40
C GLU A 483 -31.54 7.49 -20.43
N ILE A 484 -31.13 6.84 -21.51
CA ILE A 484 -29.74 6.37 -21.71
C ILE A 484 -28.78 7.56 -21.74
N SER A 485 -29.08 8.61 -22.52
CA SER A 485 -28.28 9.84 -22.59
C SER A 485 -28.13 10.50 -21.22
N ASP A 486 -29.22 10.58 -20.45
CA ASP A 486 -29.25 11.18 -19.12
C ASP A 486 -28.47 10.34 -18.09
N LEU A 487 -28.58 9.01 -18.15
CA LEU A 487 -27.84 8.07 -17.30
C LEU A 487 -26.34 8.13 -17.59
N ILE A 488 -25.92 8.26 -18.85
CA ILE A 488 -24.53 8.52 -19.24
C ILE A 488 -24.07 9.90 -18.74
N ARG A 489 -24.87 10.95 -18.94
CA ARG A 489 -24.58 12.32 -18.51
C ARG A 489 -24.38 12.43 -16.99
N LYS A 490 -25.24 11.78 -16.20
CA LYS A 490 -25.20 11.71 -14.72
C LYS A 490 -24.09 10.78 -14.19
N SER A 491 -23.53 9.88 -14.99
CA SER A 491 -22.45 8.98 -14.57
C SER A 491 -21.10 9.69 -14.41
N LYS A 492 -20.23 9.22 -13.50
CA LYS A 492 -18.84 9.72 -13.41
C LYS A 492 -18.09 9.37 -14.71
N PRO A 493 -17.24 10.25 -15.26
CA PRO A 493 -16.47 9.97 -16.48
C PRO A 493 -15.24 9.10 -16.20
N SER A 494 -15.44 7.91 -15.62
CA SER A 494 -14.38 6.96 -15.27
C SER A 494 -14.12 5.97 -16.40
N THR A 495 -12.97 6.12 -17.06
CA THR A 495 -12.51 5.26 -18.15
C THR A 495 -11.87 3.97 -17.63
N CYS A 496 -12.20 2.85 -18.25
CA CYS A 496 -11.45 1.60 -18.17
C CYS A 496 -10.51 1.48 -19.37
N GLN A 497 -9.37 0.81 -19.21
CA GLN A 497 -8.50 0.50 -20.35
C GLN A 497 -9.14 -0.42 -21.41
N LEU A 498 -10.26 -1.07 -21.06
CA LEU A 498 -11.09 -1.88 -21.95
C LEU A 498 -12.13 -1.04 -22.72
N ASP A 499 -12.22 0.27 -22.45
CA ASP A 499 -13.07 1.17 -23.23
C ASP A 499 -12.35 1.54 -24.55
N PRO A 500 -13.02 1.44 -25.72
CA PRO A 500 -12.41 1.76 -27.01
C PRO A 500 -12.18 3.27 -27.20
N LEU A 501 -12.89 4.09 -26.43
CA LEU A 501 -12.89 5.55 -26.48
C LEU A 501 -12.91 6.11 -25.04
N PRO A 502 -12.02 7.06 -24.69
CA PRO A 502 -12.06 7.74 -23.39
C PRO A 502 -13.43 8.30 -23.05
N THR A 503 -13.89 8.08 -21.82
CA THR A 503 -15.26 8.42 -21.37
C THR A 503 -15.58 9.91 -21.48
N VAL A 504 -14.56 10.78 -21.45
CA VAL A 504 -14.71 12.22 -21.67
C VAL A 504 -15.16 12.51 -23.11
N LEU A 505 -14.59 11.80 -24.10
CA LEU A 505 -15.03 11.90 -25.50
C LEU A 505 -16.40 11.26 -25.70
N VAL A 506 -16.68 10.10 -25.09
CA VAL A 506 -18.00 9.44 -25.11
C VAL A 506 -19.12 10.39 -24.65
N LYS A 507 -18.82 11.31 -23.72
CA LYS A 507 -19.76 12.36 -23.30
C LYS A 507 -19.82 13.58 -24.22
N ALA A 508 -18.75 13.88 -24.96
CA ALA A 508 -18.68 15.01 -25.88
C ALA A 508 -19.45 14.73 -27.17
N CYS A 509 -19.18 13.60 -27.83
CA CYS A 509 -19.93 13.12 -29.02
C CYS A 509 -21.12 12.22 -28.65
N LEU A 510 -21.74 12.46 -27.49
CA LEU A 510 -22.84 11.64 -26.97
C LEU A 510 -24.04 11.51 -27.93
N PRO A 511 -24.49 12.55 -28.67
CA PRO A 511 -25.62 12.43 -29.60
C PRO A 511 -25.42 11.34 -30.66
N SER A 512 -24.26 11.29 -31.32
CA SER A 512 -23.89 10.27 -32.32
C SER A 512 -23.73 8.86 -31.73
N LEU A 513 -23.33 8.76 -30.45
CA LEU A 513 -23.10 7.47 -29.78
C LEU A 513 -24.36 6.85 -29.15
N VAL A 514 -25.35 7.66 -28.75
CA VAL A 514 -26.57 7.19 -28.09
C VAL A 514 -27.30 6.11 -28.90
N PRO A 515 -27.48 6.19 -30.23
CA PRO A 515 -28.15 5.14 -31.00
C PRO A 515 -27.49 3.75 -30.89
N LEU A 516 -26.17 3.64 -31.09
CA LEU A 516 -25.44 2.37 -30.97
C LEU A 516 -25.40 1.85 -29.53
N ILE A 517 -25.22 2.73 -28.54
CA ILE A 517 -25.31 2.34 -27.12
C ILE A 517 -26.72 1.84 -26.78
N SER A 518 -27.76 2.44 -27.36
CA SER A 518 -29.15 2.00 -27.20
C SER A 518 -29.37 0.63 -27.83
N ALA A 519 -28.90 0.40 -29.06
CA ALA A 519 -28.98 -0.91 -29.72
C ALA A 519 -28.32 -2.03 -28.88
N ILE A 520 -27.13 -1.77 -28.31
CA ILE A 520 -26.45 -2.72 -27.42
C ILE A 520 -27.26 -3.01 -26.15
N ILE A 521 -27.79 -1.98 -25.50
CA ILE A 521 -28.59 -2.13 -24.27
C ILE A 521 -29.91 -2.85 -24.57
N HIS A 522 -30.64 -2.42 -25.59
CA HIS A 522 -31.92 -3.02 -25.98
C HIS A 522 -31.76 -4.47 -26.41
N SER A 523 -30.72 -4.79 -27.18
CA SER A 523 -30.41 -6.17 -27.56
C SER A 523 -30.13 -7.02 -26.31
N SER A 524 -29.25 -6.57 -25.40
CA SER A 524 -28.91 -7.28 -24.16
C SER A 524 -30.12 -7.53 -23.24
N LEU A 525 -30.98 -6.52 -23.07
CA LEU A 525 -32.19 -6.65 -22.25
C LEU A 525 -33.23 -7.57 -22.91
N SER A 526 -33.40 -7.49 -24.24
CA SER A 526 -34.40 -8.29 -24.96
C SER A 526 -34.02 -9.77 -25.05
N THR A 527 -32.73 -10.08 -25.27
CA THR A 527 -32.23 -11.47 -25.32
C THR A 527 -32.05 -12.09 -23.95
N GLY A 528 -31.98 -11.28 -22.89
CA GLY A 528 -31.59 -11.74 -21.56
C GLY A 528 -30.15 -12.24 -21.51
N THR A 529 -29.24 -11.60 -22.27
CA THR A 529 -27.82 -11.98 -22.30
C THR A 529 -26.89 -10.78 -22.13
N VAL A 530 -25.74 -11.00 -21.50
CA VAL A 530 -24.66 -10.02 -21.37
C VAL A 530 -23.58 -10.34 -22.41
N PRO A 531 -23.07 -9.36 -23.17
CA PRO A 531 -22.01 -9.57 -24.15
C PRO A 531 -20.68 -9.89 -23.48
N THR A 532 -19.88 -10.74 -24.11
CA THR A 532 -18.62 -11.28 -23.57
C THR A 532 -17.60 -10.20 -23.19
N PRO A 533 -17.38 -9.12 -23.98
CA PRO A 533 -16.51 -8.02 -23.58
C PRO A 533 -16.90 -7.29 -22.28
N PHE A 534 -18.16 -7.37 -21.84
CA PHE A 534 -18.63 -6.77 -20.57
C PHE A 534 -18.48 -7.72 -19.37
N LYS A 535 -18.09 -8.99 -19.61
CA LYS A 535 -17.84 -10.00 -18.56
C LYS A 535 -16.41 -9.98 -18.02
N THR A 536 -15.50 -9.26 -18.67
CA THR A 536 -14.09 -9.13 -18.31
C THR A 536 -13.84 -7.94 -17.36
N ALA A 537 -13.09 -8.16 -16.29
CA ALA A 537 -12.69 -7.11 -15.33
C ALA A 537 -11.17 -6.90 -15.31
N ALA A 538 -10.74 -5.64 -15.47
CA ALA A 538 -9.35 -5.24 -15.20
C ALA A 538 -9.24 -4.84 -13.72
N ILE A 539 -8.52 -5.62 -12.91
CA ILE A 539 -8.38 -5.40 -11.46
C ILE A 539 -7.15 -4.54 -11.18
N THR A 540 -7.36 -3.40 -10.54
CA THR A 540 -6.27 -2.60 -9.96
C THR A 540 -6.22 -2.88 -8.46
N PRO A 541 -5.18 -3.58 -7.94
CA PRO A 541 -5.03 -3.78 -6.51
C PRO A 541 -4.54 -2.48 -5.85
N ILE A 542 -5.20 -2.06 -4.77
CA ILE A 542 -4.82 -0.89 -3.96
C ILE A 542 -4.51 -1.31 -2.52
N LEU A 543 -3.71 -0.52 -1.81
CA LEU A 543 -3.44 -0.74 -0.38
C LEU A 543 -4.67 -0.39 0.48
N LYS A 544 -5.01 -1.24 1.44
CA LYS A 544 -6.09 -1.03 2.43
C LYS A 544 -5.82 0.11 3.42
N LYS A 545 -4.53 0.39 3.67
CA LYS A 545 -4.04 1.43 4.57
C LYS A 545 -2.83 2.11 3.91
N PRO A 546 -2.73 3.45 3.88
CA PRO A 546 -1.52 4.13 3.45
C PRO A 546 -0.29 3.65 4.24
N GLY A 547 0.84 3.48 3.55
CA GLY A 547 2.10 3.01 4.17
C GLY A 547 2.14 1.52 4.55
N ALA A 548 1.09 0.73 4.29
CA ALA A 548 1.15 -0.72 4.48
C ALA A 548 2.04 -1.39 3.42
N ASP A 549 2.74 -2.47 3.81
CA ASP A 549 3.64 -3.22 2.93
C ASP A 549 2.90 -3.76 1.67
N PRO A 550 3.35 -3.44 0.44
CA PRO A 550 2.75 -3.91 -0.80
C PRO A 550 3.18 -5.33 -1.20
N THR A 551 4.15 -5.94 -0.53
CA THR A 551 4.58 -7.32 -0.80
C THR A 551 3.69 -8.35 -0.10
N ASN A 552 3.19 -8.06 1.11
CA ASN A 552 2.13 -8.83 1.76
C ASN A 552 0.77 -8.57 1.09
N PHE A 553 0.35 -9.48 0.22
CA PHE A 553 -0.90 -9.38 -0.54
C PHE A 553 -2.18 -9.31 0.31
N ASN A 554 -2.15 -9.62 1.62
CA ASN A 554 -3.30 -9.37 2.50
C ASN A 554 -3.61 -7.88 2.69
N ASN A 555 -2.62 -7.01 2.48
CA ASN A 555 -2.79 -5.55 2.51
C ASN A 555 -3.50 -4.99 1.27
N LEU A 556 -3.72 -5.81 0.24
CA LEU A 556 -4.33 -5.38 -1.03
C LEU A 556 -5.86 -5.56 -1.04
N CYS A 557 -6.55 -4.64 -1.72
CA CYS A 557 -7.97 -4.70 -2.09
C CYS A 557 -8.09 -4.71 -3.63
N PRO A 558 -8.75 -5.73 -4.23
CA PRO A 558 -8.87 -5.85 -5.69
C PRO A 558 -10.04 -5.03 -6.25
N ILE A 559 -9.79 -3.79 -6.70
CA ILE A 559 -10.85 -2.99 -7.34
C ILE A 559 -11.01 -3.40 -8.80
N SER A 560 -12.20 -3.89 -9.15
CA SER A 560 -12.59 -4.26 -10.52
C SER A 560 -12.99 -3.03 -11.34
N ASN A 561 -12.15 -2.64 -12.31
CA ASN A 561 -12.52 -1.64 -13.30
C ASN A 561 -13.19 -2.29 -14.52
N LEU A 562 -14.51 -2.26 -14.56
CA LEU A 562 -15.33 -2.73 -15.69
C LEU A 562 -15.44 -1.67 -16.81
N PRO A 563 -15.71 -2.05 -18.07
CA PRO A 563 -15.99 -1.10 -19.15
C PRO A 563 -17.11 -0.10 -18.79
N PHE A 564 -17.03 1.14 -19.29
CA PHE A 564 -18.00 2.18 -19.03
C PHE A 564 -19.40 1.78 -19.50
N ILE A 565 -19.55 1.27 -20.73
CA ILE A 565 -20.86 0.84 -21.25
C ILE A 565 -21.42 -0.38 -20.49
N SER A 566 -20.56 -1.27 -19.97
CA SER A 566 -20.99 -2.33 -19.03
C SER A 566 -21.64 -1.72 -17.78
N LYS A 567 -21.02 -0.71 -17.17
CA LYS A 567 -21.57 0.02 -16.01
C LYS A 567 -22.86 0.79 -16.35
N ILE A 568 -23.06 1.21 -17.61
CA ILE A 568 -24.33 1.82 -18.07
C ILE A 568 -25.44 0.77 -18.16
N LEU A 569 -25.18 -0.38 -18.79
CA LEU A 569 -26.11 -1.52 -18.85
C LEU A 569 -26.49 -2.02 -17.45
N GLU A 570 -25.50 -2.22 -16.56
CA GLU A 570 -25.74 -2.62 -15.18
C GLU A 570 -26.63 -1.63 -14.42
N LYS A 571 -26.49 -0.31 -14.66
CA LYS A 571 -27.38 0.69 -14.06
C LYS A 571 -28.82 0.55 -14.53
N THR A 572 -29.04 0.34 -15.83
CA THR A 572 -30.39 0.12 -16.38
C THR A 572 -31.07 -1.07 -15.71
N VAL A 573 -30.36 -2.19 -15.57
CA VAL A 573 -30.85 -3.38 -14.86
C VAL A 573 -31.05 -3.11 -13.37
N ALA A 574 -30.11 -2.43 -12.71
CA ALA A 574 -30.19 -2.10 -11.30
C ALA A 574 -31.39 -1.19 -10.98
N THR A 575 -31.69 -0.19 -11.81
CA THR A 575 -32.86 0.68 -11.64
C THR A 575 -34.16 -0.13 -11.67
N GLN A 576 -34.34 -1.02 -12.63
CA GLN A 576 -35.56 -1.84 -12.72
C GLN A 576 -35.66 -2.86 -11.58
N LEU A 577 -34.54 -3.46 -11.17
CA LEU A 577 -34.50 -4.34 -10.00
C LEU A 577 -34.78 -3.58 -8.69
N HIS A 578 -34.26 -2.36 -8.52
CA HIS A 578 -34.61 -1.49 -7.39
C HIS A 578 -36.11 -1.18 -7.36
N SER A 579 -36.73 -0.86 -8.50
CA SER A 579 -38.18 -0.64 -8.60
C SER A 579 -38.98 -1.88 -8.24
N HIS A 580 -38.59 -3.07 -8.73
CA HIS A 580 -39.24 -4.34 -8.37
C HIS A 580 -39.15 -4.64 -6.87
N LEU A 581 -37.97 -4.43 -6.25
CA LEU A 581 -37.79 -4.69 -4.83
C LEU A 581 -38.49 -3.66 -3.94
N PHE A 582 -38.54 -2.39 -4.36
CA PHE A 582 -39.20 -1.31 -3.63
C PHE A 582 -40.73 -1.43 -3.68
N ASN A 583 -41.31 -1.51 -4.89
CA ASN A 583 -42.77 -1.53 -5.09
C ASN A 583 -43.44 -2.74 -4.42
N ASN A 584 -42.72 -3.85 -4.28
CA ASN A 584 -43.21 -5.10 -3.70
C ASN A 584 -42.72 -5.34 -2.25
N ASN A 585 -42.11 -4.33 -1.60
CA ASN A 585 -41.59 -4.41 -0.22
C ASN A 585 -40.63 -5.58 0.05
N LEU A 586 -39.80 -5.95 -0.93
CA LEU A 586 -38.87 -7.09 -0.88
C LEU A 586 -37.49 -6.73 -0.27
N TYR A 587 -37.37 -5.58 0.39
CA TYR A 587 -36.18 -5.17 1.12
C TYR A 587 -36.25 -5.60 2.58
N GLU A 588 -35.17 -6.20 3.07
CA GLU A 588 -34.97 -6.43 4.50
C GLU A 588 -35.07 -5.10 5.27
N GLN A 589 -35.90 -5.06 6.32
CA GLN A 589 -36.22 -3.86 7.08
C GLN A 589 -34.98 -3.21 7.67
N PHE A 590 -34.08 -4.00 8.26
CA PHE A 590 -32.90 -3.51 8.98
C PHE A 590 -31.63 -3.40 8.12
N GLN A 591 -31.71 -3.75 6.83
CA GLN A 591 -30.63 -3.57 5.86
C GLN A 591 -30.46 -2.07 5.53
N SER A 592 -29.40 -1.47 6.09
CA SER A 592 -29.02 -0.08 5.80
C SER A 592 -27.85 0.04 4.82
N GLY A 593 -26.94 -0.94 4.77
CA GLY A 593 -25.89 -0.97 3.75
C GLY A 593 -26.47 -1.03 2.32
N PHE A 594 -25.96 -0.18 1.42
CA PHE A 594 -26.30 -0.13 -0.01
C PHE A 594 -27.79 0.10 -0.39
N ARG A 595 -28.65 0.45 0.58
CA ARG A 595 -30.06 0.74 0.34
C ARG A 595 -30.26 2.25 0.08
N PRO A 596 -31.02 2.66 -0.95
CA PRO A 596 -31.39 4.07 -1.14
C PRO A 596 -32.08 4.63 0.11
N LEU A 597 -31.79 5.89 0.44
CA LEU A 597 -32.31 6.61 1.62
C LEU A 597 -31.85 6.09 3.00
N HIS A 598 -30.88 5.16 3.06
CA HIS A 598 -30.23 4.72 4.31
C HIS A 598 -28.75 5.17 4.36
N SER A 599 -28.16 5.23 5.55
CA SER A 599 -26.74 5.51 5.77
C SER A 599 -26.14 4.65 6.89
N THR A 600 -24.84 4.83 7.17
CA THR A 600 -24.21 4.28 8.39
C THR A 600 -24.76 4.91 9.67
N GLU A 601 -25.23 6.17 9.59
CA GLU A 601 -25.77 6.91 10.73
C GLU A 601 -27.19 6.42 11.06
N THR A 602 -28.02 6.09 10.06
CA THR A 602 -29.36 5.52 10.32
C THR A 602 -29.29 4.16 11.02
N ALA A 603 -28.26 3.36 10.71
CA ALA A 603 -28.00 2.11 11.42
C ALA A 603 -27.49 2.36 12.85
N LEU A 604 -26.50 3.24 13.02
CA LEU A 604 -25.93 3.57 14.32
C LEU A 604 -26.99 4.14 15.28
N LEU A 605 -27.79 5.11 14.81
CA LEU A 605 -28.86 5.73 15.59
C LEU A 605 -29.86 4.67 16.10
N LYS A 606 -30.28 3.75 15.25
CA LYS A 606 -31.21 2.67 15.63
C LYS A 606 -30.58 1.69 16.63
N ILE A 607 -29.33 1.27 16.42
CA ILE A 607 -28.59 0.40 17.37
C ILE A 607 -28.46 1.08 18.74
N THR A 608 -28.02 2.34 18.77
CA THR A 608 -27.85 3.11 20.02
C THR A 608 -29.19 3.32 20.73
N ASN A 609 -30.26 3.65 20.00
CA ASN A 609 -31.61 3.77 20.56
C ASN A 609 -32.07 2.47 21.21
N ASP A 610 -31.89 1.33 20.54
CA ASP A 610 -32.38 0.04 21.04
C ASP A 610 -31.61 -0.43 22.27
N LEU A 611 -30.30 -0.14 22.34
CA LEU A 611 -29.49 -0.38 23.54
C LEU A 611 -29.90 0.52 24.72
N LEU A 612 -30.27 1.78 24.48
CA LEU A 612 -30.75 2.69 25.51
C LEU A 612 -32.13 2.26 26.04
N MET A 613 -33.09 1.98 25.15
CA MET A 613 -34.42 1.51 25.54
C MET A 613 -34.37 0.18 26.31
N ALA A 614 -33.43 -0.71 25.99
CA ALA A 614 -33.19 -1.93 26.75
C ALA A 614 -32.60 -1.65 28.14
N ALA A 615 -31.66 -0.70 28.26
CA ALA A 615 -31.11 -0.29 29.56
C ALA A 615 -32.17 0.37 30.45
N ASP A 616 -33.00 1.27 29.91
CA ASP A 616 -34.09 1.96 30.62
C ASP A 616 -35.18 0.99 31.12
N THR A 617 -35.34 -0.16 30.44
CA THR A 617 -36.25 -1.25 30.85
C THR A 617 -35.58 -2.32 31.72
N GLY A 618 -34.32 -2.13 32.12
CA GLY A 618 -33.58 -3.06 32.99
C GLY A 618 -33.13 -4.36 32.32
N LEU A 619 -33.13 -4.42 30.98
CA LEU A 619 -32.78 -5.61 30.21
C LEU A 619 -31.27 -5.70 29.94
N LEU A 620 -30.71 -6.90 30.09
CA LEU A 620 -29.33 -7.18 29.70
C LEU A 620 -29.19 -7.19 28.17
N SER A 621 -28.38 -6.28 27.63
CA SER A 621 -28.10 -6.20 26.19
C SER A 621 -26.78 -6.88 25.80
N ILE A 622 -26.78 -7.61 24.69
CA ILE A 622 -25.59 -8.24 24.10
C ILE A 622 -25.49 -7.81 22.63
N LEU A 623 -24.38 -7.16 22.26
CA LEU A 623 -24.11 -6.74 20.88
C LEU A 623 -23.11 -7.70 20.22
N ILE A 624 -23.57 -8.43 19.20
CA ILE A 624 -22.73 -9.34 18.40
C ILE A 624 -22.32 -8.64 17.11
N LEU A 625 -21.01 -8.47 16.90
CA LEU A 625 -20.44 -7.88 15.69
C LEU A 625 -19.81 -8.97 14.82
N LEU A 626 -20.33 -9.15 13.60
CA LEU A 626 -19.87 -10.16 12.64
C LEU A 626 -19.28 -9.47 11.41
N ASP A 627 -18.12 -9.94 10.94
CA ASP A 627 -17.51 -9.53 9.67
C ASP A 627 -17.36 -10.74 8.73
N LEU A 628 -17.51 -10.51 7.42
CA LEU A 628 -17.59 -11.54 6.40
C LEU A 628 -16.32 -11.56 5.53
N SER A 629 -15.48 -12.56 5.75
CA SER A 629 -14.24 -12.77 5.00
C SER A 629 -14.48 -12.85 3.49
N ALA A 630 -13.98 -11.85 2.75
CA ALA A 630 -14.12 -11.74 1.29
C ALA A 630 -15.58 -11.84 0.80
N ALA A 631 -16.49 -11.12 1.49
CA ALA A 631 -17.95 -11.21 1.31
C ALA A 631 -18.46 -11.07 -0.13
N PHE A 632 -17.80 -10.27 -0.98
CA PHE A 632 -18.18 -10.06 -2.38
C PHE A 632 -17.63 -11.14 -3.32
N ASP A 633 -16.48 -11.72 -3.00
CA ASP A 633 -15.78 -12.71 -3.83
C ASP A 633 -16.28 -14.15 -3.59
N THR A 634 -16.87 -14.38 -2.42
CA THR A 634 -17.35 -15.70 -1.95
C THR A 634 -18.82 -16.00 -2.31
N ILE A 635 -19.55 -15.07 -2.93
CA ILE A 635 -20.97 -15.25 -3.27
C ILE A 635 -21.17 -16.45 -4.20
N CYS A 636 -21.90 -17.48 -3.75
CA CYS A 636 -22.19 -18.65 -4.57
C CYS A 636 -23.27 -18.32 -5.62
N HIS A 637 -22.91 -18.38 -6.91
CA HIS A 637 -23.78 -17.98 -8.03
C HIS A 637 -25.09 -18.78 -8.10
N THR A 638 -25.05 -20.09 -7.85
CA THR A 638 -26.27 -20.94 -7.90
C THR A 638 -27.25 -20.59 -6.79
N THR A 639 -26.74 -20.29 -5.58
CA THR A 639 -27.54 -19.81 -4.45
C THR A 639 -28.09 -18.41 -4.70
N LEU A 640 -27.31 -17.50 -5.29
CA LEU A 640 -27.79 -16.17 -5.70
C LEU A 640 -28.91 -16.25 -6.74
N LEU A 641 -28.77 -17.09 -7.78
CA LEU A 641 -29.80 -17.27 -8.80
C LEU A 641 -31.09 -17.88 -8.24
N LYS A 642 -30.99 -18.84 -7.30
CA LYS A 642 -32.15 -19.36 -6.55
C LYS A 642 -32.87 -18.26 -5.76
N ARG A 643 -32.12 -17.36 -5.11
CA ARG A 643 -32.67 -16.23 -4.34
C ARG A 643 -33.37 -15.21 -5.22
N LEU A 644 -32.76 -14.84 -6.36
CA LEU A 644 -33.39 -13.98 -7.36
C LEU A 644 -34.73 -14.59 -7.84
N SER A 645 -34.77 -15.89 -8.11
CA SER A 645 -36.00 -16.60 -8.46
C SER A 645 -37.06 -16.59 -7.35
N SER A 646 -36.68 -16.74 -6.07
CA SER A 646 -37.64 -16.63 -4.94
C SER A 646 -38.19 -15.22 -4.73
N LEU A 647 -37.56 -14.19 -5.29
CA LEU A 647 -38.06 -12.82 -5.34
C LEU A 647 -38.92 -12.53 -6.58
N GLY A 648 -39.35 -13.57 -7.30
CA GLY A 648 -40.21 -13.46 -8.49
C GLY A 648 -39.49 -13.07 -9.78
N ILE A 649 -38.15 -13.00 -9.77
CA ILE A 649 -37.36 -12.67 -10.95
C ILE A 649 -37.28 -13.92 -11.83
N THR A 650 -37.89 -13.84 -13.02
CA THR A 650 -38.15 -14.98 -13.91
C THR A 650 -37.68 -14.69 -15.34
N HIS A 651 -37.88 -15.64 -16.26
CA HIS A 651 -37.69 -15.50 -17.71
C HIS A 651 -36.45 -14.66 -18.12
N THR A 652 -36.65 -13.52 -18.79
CA THR A 652 -35.56 -12.75 -19.42
C THR A 652 -34.63 -12.09 -18.39
N PRO A 653 -35.12 -11.41 -17.33
CA PRO A 653 -34.29 -10.98 -16.21
C PRO A 653 -33.47 -12.10 -15.54
N LEU A 654 -34.07 -13.27 -15.27
CA LEU A 654 -33.34 -14.37 -14.63
C LEU A 654 -32.25 -14.95 -15.55
N ASN A 655 -32.54 -15.07 -16.84
CA ASN A 655 -31.54 -15.44 -17.85
C ASN A 655 -30.41 -14.40 -17.96
N TRP A 656 -30.74 -13.11 -17.85
CA TRP A 656 -29.75 -12.04 -17.87
C TRP A 656 -28.81 -12.13 -16.66
N PHE A 657 -29.32 -12.34 -15.44
CA PHE A 657 -28.46 -12.55 -14.26
C PHE A 657 -27.63 -13.83 -14.38
N LYS A 658 -28.18 -14.91 -14.93
CA LYS A 658 -27.42 -16.13 -15.24
C LYS A 658 -26.28 -15.85 -16.23
N SER A 659 -26.53 -15.05 -17.27
CA SER A 659 -25.53 -14.64 -18.26
C SER A 659 -24.48 -13.67 -17.68
N TYR A 660 -24.89 -12.75 -16.79
CA TYR A 660 -24.03 -11.79 -16.13
C TYR A 660 -22.99 -12.45 -15.20
N LEU A 661 -23.39 -13.52 -14.50
CA LEU A 661 -22.53 -14.28 -13.59
C LEU A 661 -21.70 -15.36 -14.32
N SER A 662 -22.23 -15.96 -15.38
CA SER A 662 -21.53 -17.02 -16.14
C SER A 662 -20.36 -16.50 -16.96
N CYS A 663 -19.33 -17.34 -17.14
CA CYS A 663 -18.21 -17.13 -18.06
C CYS A 663 -17.47 -15.78 -17.88
N ARG A 664 -17.48 -15.24 -16.66
CA ARG A 664 -16.72 -14.03 -16.30
C ARG A 664 -15.23 -14.31 -16.20
N THR A 665 -14.42 -13.32 -16.55
CA THR A 665 -12.96 -13.37 -16.37
C THR A 665 -12.44 -12.09 -15.72
N GLN A 666 -11.27 -12.18 -15.11
CA GLN A 666 -10.58 -11.04 -14.49
C GLN A 666 -9.07 -11.16 -14.68
N PHE A 667 -8.36 -10.04 -14.68
CA PHE A 667 -6.89 -10.01 -14.70
C PHE A 667 -6.37 -8.83 -13.87
N ILE A 668 -5.22 -8.99 -13.22
CA ILE A 668 -4.54 -7.89 -12.52
C ILE A 668 -3.94 -6.95 -13.57
N GLN A 669 -4.06 -5.64 -13.36
CA GLN A 669 -3.32 -4.61 -14.08
C GLN A 669 -2.48 -3.77 -13.12
N LEU A 670 -1.20 -3.59 -13.44
CA LEU A 670 -0.29 -2.64 -12.80
C LEU A 670 0.45 -1.83 -13.87
N LYS A 671 0.01 -0.59 -14.08
CA LYS A 671 0.52 0.30 -15.14
C LYS A 671 0.35 -0.37 -16.52
N THR A 672 1.45 -0.67 -17.20
CA THR A 672 1.50 -1.36 -18.50
C THR A 672 1.54 -2.89 -18.40
N PHE A 673 1.66 -3.45 -17.20
CA PHE A 673 1.74 -4.89 -16.98
C PHE A 673 0.38 -5.48 -16.62
N THR A 674 0.12 -6.70 -17.08
CA THR A 674 -1.09 -7.46 -16.81
C THR A 674 -0.77 -8.88 -16.35
N SER A 675 -1.68 -9.50 -15.59
CA SER A 675 -1.65 -10.96 -15.40
C SER A 675 -2.23 -11.67 -16.62
N GLN A 676 -2.09 -13.00 -16.66
CA GLN A 676 -3.00 -13.83 -17.45
C GLN A 676 -4.45 -13.67 -16.94
N PRO A 677 -5.47 -13.81 -17.81
CA PRO A 677 -6.87 -13.88 -17.39
C PRO A 677 -7.15 -15.12 -16.53
N SER A 678 -7.99 -14.95 -15.51
CA SER A 678 -8.47 -16.00 -14.62
C SER A 678 -10.01 -16.01 -14.59
N PRO A 679 -10.68 -17.18 -14.60
CA PRO A 679 -12.13 -17.26 -14.55
C PRO A 679 -12.68 -16.90 -13.17
N VAL A 680 -13.86 -16.27 -13.12
CA VAL A 680 -14.55 -15.90 -11.87
C VAL A 680 -15.66 -16.92 -11.59
N THR A 681 -15.37 -17.91 -10.75
CA THR A 681 -16.26 -19.05 -10.42
C THR A 681 -17.20 -18.79 -9.24
N SER A 682 -16.90 -17.79 -8.41
CA SER A 682 -17.78 -17.26 -7.36
C SER A 682 -17.64 -15.75 -7.29
N GLY A 683 -18.57 -15.11 -6.58
CA GLY A 683 -18.52 -13.68 -6.28
C GLY A 683 -19.13 -12.78 -7.35
N VAL A 684 -19.13 -11.48 -7.05
CA VAL A 684 -19.55 -10.39 -7.94
C VAL A 684 -18.46 -9.29 -7.94
N PRO A 685 -18.18 -8.61 -9.06
CA PRO A 685 -16.98 -7.77 -9.15
C PRO A 685 -17.01 -6.59 -8.16
N GLN A 686 -15.97 -6.46 -7.32
CA GLN A 686 -15.85 -5.35 -6.36
C GLN A 686 -15.60 -4.03 -7.11
N GLY A 687 -16.66 -3.24 -7.32
CA GLY A 687 -16.65 -2.05 -8.19
C GLY A 687 -17.66 -2.09 -9.35
N SER A 688 -18.39 -3.20 -9.49
CA SER A 688 -19.63 -3.26 -10.28
C SER A 688 -20.75 -2.41 -9.65
N VAL A 689 -21.74 -2.05 -10.45
CA VAL A 689 -22.95 -1.34 -10.00
C VAL A 689 -23.93 -2.33 -9.39
N LEU A 690 -24.07 -3.52 -9.99
CA LEU A 690 -24.97 -4.56 -9.50
C LEU A 690 -24.45 -5.31 -8.27
N GLY A 691 -23.13 -5.37 -8.06
CA GLY A 691 -22.51 -6.14 -6.97
C GLY A 691 -23.10 -5.86 -5.59
N PRO A 692 -23.19 -4.58 -5.15
CA PRO A 692 -23.83 -4.22 -3.88
C PRO A 692 -25.29 -4.67 -3.74
N LEU A 693 -26.08 -4.57 -4.81
CA LEU A 693 -27.49 -4.96 -4.83
C LEU A 693 -27.66 -6.50 -4.80
N LEU A 694 -26.83 -7.22 -5.55
CA LEU A 694 -26.78 -8.69 -5.53
C LEU A 694 -26.28 -9.23 -4.18
N PHE A 695 -25.39 -8.50 -3.50
CA PHE A 695 -24.91 -8.86 -2.16
C PHE A 695 -26.00 -8.74 -1.10
N ILE A 696 -26.80 -7.67 -1.06
CA ILE A 696 -27.90 -7.58 -0.09
C ILE A 696 -29.00 -8.63 -0.34
N ILE A 697 -29.27 -8.98 -1.60
CA ILE A 697 -30.12 -10.14 -1.97
C ILE A 697 -29.50 -11.46 -1.48
N TYR A 698 -28.16 -11.55 -1.44
CA TYR A 698 -27.42 -12.65 -0.85
C TYR A 698 -27.40 -12.66 0.70
N LEU A 699 -27.96 -11.64 1.38
CA LEU A 699 -28.10 -11.65 2.85
C LEU A 699 -29.53 -11.92 3.36
N LEU A 700 -30.59 -11.60 2.60
CA LEU A 700 -32.00 -11.59 3.09
C LEU A 700 -32.42 -12.72 4.08
N PRO A 701 -32.18 -14.03 3.83
CA PRO A 701 -32.64 -15.09 4.73
C PRO A 701 -31.95 -15.11 6.10
N LEU A 702 -30.80 -14.44 6.27
CA LEU A 702 -30.11 -14.35 7.56
C LEU A 702 -30.90 -13.54 8.58
N ALA A 703 -31.57 -12.47 8.12
CA ALA A 703 -32.43 -11.65 8.98
C ALA A 703 -33.75 -12.37 9.31
N ILE A 704 -34.32 -13.08 8.33
CA ILE A 704 -35.60 -13.80 8.47
C ILE A 704 -35.52 -14.98 9.46
N SER A 705 -34.34 -15.60 9.64
CA SER A 705 -34.22 -16.93 10.27
C SER A 705 -33.92 -16.94 11.78
N SER A 706 -34.01 -15.80 12.49
CA SER A 706 -33.53 -15.66 13.88
C SER A 706 -34.62 -15.24 14.88
N PRO A 707 -35.53 -16.14 15.32
CA PRO A 707 -36.68 -15.78 16.17
C PRO A 707 -36.32 -15.27 17.58
N ASN A 708 -35.08 -15.49 18.04
CA ASN A 708 -34.58 -15.04 19.34
C ASN A 708 -33.65 -13.82 19.25
N ILE A 709 -33.53 -13.17 18.07
CA ILE A 709 -32.71 -11.96 17.88
C ILE A 709 -33.65 -10.80 17.55
N THR A 710 -33.69 -9.80 18.44
CA THR A 710 -34.61 -8.65 18.34
C THR A 710 -34.40 -7.80 17.08
N SER A 711 -33.17 -7.80 16.54
CA SER A 711 -32.82 -7.12 15.29
C SER A 711 -31.43 -7.56 14.78
N LEU A 712 -31.31 -7.82 13.47
CA LEU A 712 -30.03 -8.09 12.80
C LEU A 712 -29.69 -6.92 11.87
N PHE A 713 -28.69 -6.11 12.23
CA PHE A 713 -28.28 -4.95 11.45
C PHE A 713 -27.11 -5.26 10.52
N THR A 714 -27.30 -5.03 9.22
CA THR A 714 -26.27 -5.22 8.19
C THR A 714 -25.70 -3.88 7.71
N VAL A 715 -24.55 -3.51 8.29
CA VAL A 715 -23.72 -2.39 7.85
C VAL A 715 -22.48 -2.95 7.14
N THR A 716 -22.33 -2.68 5.85
CA THR A 716 -21.16 -3.12 5.08
C THR A 716 -20.20 -1.96 4.88
N GLN A 717 -18.98 -2.04 5.42
CA GLN A 717 -17.94 -1.07 5.13
C GLN A 717 -17.50 -1.20 3.66
N MET A 718 -17.52 -0.09 2.93
CA MET A 718 -17.02 -0.01 1.55
C MET A 718 -16.10 1.20 1.34
N THR A 719 -15.12 1.35 2.24
CA THR A 719 -14.03 2.32 2.09
C THR A 719 -12.67 1.63 2.20
N PRO A 720 -11.74 1.84 1.25
CA PRO A 720 -10.31 1.59 1.47
C PRO A 720 -9.73 2.75 2.30
N SER A 721 -10.36 3.07 3.43
CA SER A 721 -10.01 4.19 4.30
C SER A 721 -10.61 4.00 5.70
N SER A 722 -9.73 3.91 6.69
CA SER A 722 -9.88 4.48 8.04
C SER A 722 -11.28 4.50 8.69
N THR A 723 -11.70 3.37 9.25
CA THR A 723 -12.08 3.32 10.68
C THR A 723 -11.49 2.05 11.31
N SER A 724 -10.83 2.20 12.45
CA SER A 724 -10.73 1.10 13.41
C SER A 724 -12.10 0.94 14.08
N PRO A 725 -12.48 -0.23 14.62
CA PRO A 725 -13.39 -0.23 15.76
C PRO A 725 -12.82 0.74 16.81
N ALA A 726 -13.68 1.60 17.36
CA ALA A 726 -13.25 2.63 18.29
C ALA A 726 -12.70 2.02 19.58
N ASN A 727 -11.91 2.82 20.32
CA ASN A 727 -11.62 2.52 21.72
C ASN A 727 -12.94 2.31 22.49
N PRO A 728 -12.94 1.53 23.59
CA PRO A 728 -14.10 1.46 24.49
C PRO A 728 -14.52 2.86 24.93
N LEU A 729 -15.83 3.04 25.17
CA LEU A 729 -16.39 4.34 25.56
C LEU A 729 -15.62 4.93 26.77
N PRO A 730 -15.36 6.25 26.80
CA PRO A 730 -14.83 6.89 27.99
C PRO A 730 -15.86 6.73 29.12
N THR A 731 -15.48 6.00 30.17
CA THR A 731 -16.35 5.66 31.32
C THR A 731 -16.58 6.82 32.31
N SER A 732 -16.37 8.05 31.86
CA SER A 732 -16.53 9.28 32.62
C SER A 732 -17.73 10.09 32.10
N LEU A 733 -18.85 10.05 32.83
CA LEU A 733 -19.90 11.05 32.69
C LEU A 733 -19.30 12.46 32.92
N PRO A 734 -19.63 13.46 32.08
CA PRO A 734 -19.27 14.85 32.40
C PRO A 734 -20.05 15.31 33.65
N PRO A 735 -19.45 16.14 34.53
CA PRO A 735 -20.18 16.74 35.63
C PRO A 735 -21.29 17.66 35.10
N PRO A 736 -22.41 17.82 35.84
CA PRO A 736 -23.49 18.72 35.43
C PRO A 736 -22.97 20.16 35.38
N LEU A 737 -23.32 20.88 34.30
CA LEU A 737 -23.14 22.33 34.23
C LEU A 737 -24.02 22.99 35.31
N PRO A 738 -23.51 24.00 36.04
CA PRO A 738 -24.33 24.75 36.98
C PRO A 738 -25.44 25.50 36.23
N THR A 739 -26.66 25.38 36.72
CA THR A 739 -27.77 26.25 36.31
C THR A 739 -27.50 27.69 36.72
N ALA A 740 -27.89 28.64 35.87
CA ALA A 740 -27.95 30.05 36.21
C ALA A 740 -29.13 30.37 37.15
#